data_AF-A0A498IXM6-F1
#
_entry.id   AF-A0A498IXM6-F1
#
_cell.length_a   1.000
_cell.length_b   1.000
_cell.length_c   1.000
_cell.angle_alpha   90.00
_cell.angle_beta   90.00
_cell.angle_gamma   90.00
#
_symmetry.space_group_name_H-M   'P 1'
#
loop_
_entity.id
_entity.type
_entity.pdbx_description
1 polymer ?
#
loop_
_entity_poly.entity_id
_entity_poly.type
_entity_poly.pdbx_seq_one_letter_code
_entity_poly.pdbx_strand_id
1 'polypeptide(L)'
;MGETGKRYRSQRDSDGGNRNQKRRFNDRDEKGSDDLVVYRILCPGGVIGSVIGKSGKVINSIRQDTRAKIKVVDPFPGAKERVITIYSYVKDKEEVEVDDEFNDMEPLCAAQDALLRVHSAISNALASVGDLDKRRRDSREDCQILVPSSQSANIIGKAGSTIKKLRSKTRTNIKIVAKDATDPTHSCAMDFDNFLMINGESEAVKKALFAVSAIMYKFAPKEEISLETSVPEALPSIIIPSDVPIYQPGGLYQSGDPIVSSRAVPPIIGATPLQDLQGYTDKGNTWPLYSSALPLVSGFGVASRSEELIVQVLCPFDKIGRVIGKGGGTIKSIRQASGARIEVDDTKDRDECIISVTATESPDDLKSMAVEAVLLLQEKINDEDDDSVSIRLLIPSKFIGCIIGKSGSIINEIRKRTKADVRISKADKPRGADANELVEVAGDPSSLRDALIQIVLRLRDNVLKDRDDGLNTSGGAESMYSGGPALSMPSVLPSVPPISSMRYDQRAESGSGLGLLSSGSLYGYGSVSMGENGYGSMSLYSSKLYGGSALPPPSTLEMLVPVNAVGKVMGKGGANIANIRKISGAMVEISESKSSRGDHVAHISGTPEQMRLVLGKASSLGLFNSTLPDSPTKAGIETAKRICCGRALSTSSLKKRVIRRSFAAVPQASSPSSSQELINSEYQYSAHNYHPIPIVFSQAKGSCIQDPEGKRYLDFLSAYSAVNQGHCHPKIIKALQEQAERLTLSSRAFYNDRFPRFAEYLTSMFGYDMVLPMNTGAEAVETALKVARKWGYEKKKIPKDEVEFNKMYLDKGKVIVSVMSLTQLSHTQAIIVSCCGCFHGRTLAVISMSCDNEATRGFGPLLPGHLKVDFGDAVGLEKVFKENGDRIAGFLFEPIQGEAGVIIPPDGYLKTVRDLCSKYNVLMIADEIQSGLARSGKMLAVDWEEVQPDVVILGKALGGGVIPVSAVLADKDIMLCIRPGEHGSTFGGNPLASAVAVASLDVIRHERLAERSAEMGQELRNQLVKIQQQFPNYIKEVRGRGLFNAVELNSKNLSPISAYDICLKLKERGVLAKPTHDTIIRLTPPLSISLEEVQEGSKALSDVLEHDLPKMQKEKPENTSSTASNICDRCGQNLYDSTHNDH
;
A
#
# COMPACT_ATOMS: atom_id res chain seq x y z
N MET A 1 -46.02 -2.14 46.30
CA MET A 1 -47.48 -1.89 46.43
C MET A 1 -47.84 -0.84 45.38
N GLY A 2 -48.95 -0.89 44.64
CA GLY A 2 -49.97 -1.92 44.53
C GLY A 2 -50.99 -1.56 43.42
N GLU A 3 -51.14 -2.46 42.46
CA GLU A 3 -52.34 -2.81 41.68
C GLU A 3 -53.53 -1.84 41.44
N THR A 4 -53.85 -1.66 40.14
CA THR A 4 -55.21 -1.64 39.52
C THR A 4 -56.27 -0.61 39.96
N GLY A 5 -57.22 -0.16 39.13
CA GLY A 5 -57.54 -0.46 37.72
C GLY A 5 -58.98 -0.97 37.49
N LYS A 6 -59.49 -0.84 36.26
CA LYS A 6 -60.86 -1.21 35.76
C LYS A 6 -61.93 -0.12 36.09
N ARG A 7 -63.11 -0.04 35.45
CA ARG A 7 -63.86 -1.02 34.62
C ARG A 7 -64.97 -0.33 33.79
N TYR A 8 -65.43 -0.93 32.68
CA TYR A 8 -66.86 -1.26 32.50
C TYR A 8 -67.08 -2.42 31.50
N ARG A 9 -68.30 -2.99 31.40
CA ARG A 9 -68.56 -4.34 30.86
C ARG A 9 -70.04 -4.61 30.52
N SER A 10 -70.29 -5.57 29.61
CA SER A 10 -71.57 -6.31 29.42
C SER A 10 -71.32 -7.83 29.15
N GLN A 11 -72.26 -8.57 28.55
CA GLN A 11 -73.15 -9.51 29.26
C GLN A 11 -73.44 -10.82 28.48
N ARG A 12 -73.65 -11.92 29.25
CA ARG A 12 -74.67 -13.02 29.15
C ARG A 12 -74.93 -13.78 27.82
N ASP A 13 -75.27 -15.08 27.81
CA ASP A 13 -75.29 -16.19 28.81
C ASP A 13 -75.41 -17.56 28.07
N SER A 14 -74.97 -18.67 28.70
CA SER A 14 -75.32 -20.12 28.53
C SER A 14 -75.32 -20.80 27.11
N ASP A 15 -75.18 -22.14 26.93
CA ASP A 15 -75.02 -23.29 27.87
C ASP A 15 -74.25 -24.48 27.23
N GLY A 16 -73.80 -25.43 28.05
CA GLY A 16 -73.67 -26.87 27.73
C GLY A 16 -72.58 -27.41 26.77
N GLY A 17 -71.92 -28.52 27.15
CA GLY A 17 -71.58 -29.59 26.18
C GLY A 17 -70.13 -29.94 25.85
N ASN A 18 -69.35 -30.42 26.84
CA ASN A 18 -68.35 -31.50 26.69
C ASN A 18 -67.52 -31.60 25.38
N ARG A 19 -66.35 -30.94 25.32
CA ARG A 19 -65.22 -31.42 24.50
C ARG A 19 -63.91 -31.45 25.28
N ASN A 20 -63.35 -32.64 25.38
CA ASN A 20 -62.11 -32.92 26.09
C ASN A 20 -60.87 -32.28 25.47
N GLN A 21 -59.84 -32.19 26.31
CA GLN A 21 -58.44 -32.05 25.94
C GLN A 21 -58.07 -32.89 24.71
N LYS A 22 -57.33 -32.28 23.77
CA LYS A 22 -56.20 -32.95 23.14
C LYS A 22 -55.16 -31.91 22.72
N ARG A 23 -54.08 -31.87 23.52
CA ARG A 23 -52.74 -31.30 23.25
C ARG A 23 -52.65 -30.35 22.04
N ARG A 24 -52.40 -29.05 22.31
CA ARG A 24 -51.27 -28.44 21.60
C ARG A 24 -50.05 -29.25 22.02
N PHE A 25 -49.42 -29.94 21.08
CA PHE A 25 -48.22 -30.69 21.38
C PHE A 25 -47.10 -29.72 21.78
N ASN A 26 -46.30 -30.12 22.76
CA ASN A 26 -44.97 -29.56 22.91
C ASN A 26 -44.09 -30.25 21.87
N ASP A 27 -44.05 -29.66 20.69
CA ASP A 27 -42.91 -29.75 19.80
C ASP A 27 -42.19 -28.39 19.99
N ARG A 28 -40.97 -28.30 20.54
CA ARG A 28 -39.96 -29.34 20.77
C ARG A 28 -39.63 -30.19 19.54
N ASP A 29 -39.98 -29.66 18.37
CA ASP A 29 -39.22 -29.91 17.16
C ASP A 29 -37.75 -29.61 17.46
N GLU A 30 -36.93 -30.62 17.19
CA GLU A 30 -35.49 -30.60 17.36
C GLU A 30 -34.87 -29.54 16.46
N LYS A 31 -33.66 -29.06 16.79
CA LYS A 31 -32.86 -28.23 15.88
C LYS A 31 -32.28 -29.09 14.74
N GLY A 32 -33.16 -29.60 13.87
CA GLY A 32 -32.78 -29.87 12.49
C GLY A 32 -32.35 -28.55 11.83
N SER A 33 -31.35 -28.62 10.95
CA SER A 33 -30.90 -27.47 10.18
C SER A 33 -31.76 -27.34 8.92
N ASP A 34 -32.90 -26.63 9.04
CA ASP A 34 -33.77 -26.30 7.91
C ASP A 34 -32.96 -25.65 6.77
N ASP A 35 -32.79 -26.40 5.67
CA ASP A 35 -31.78 -26.12 4.65
C ASP A 35 -32.30 -25.07 3.65
N LEU A 36 -31.49 -24.03 3.40
CA LEU A 36 -31.91 -22.89 2.59
C LEU A 36 -31.74 -23.17 1.09
N VAL A 37 -32.82 -23.00 0.33
CA VAL A 37 -32.83 -23.06 -1.14
C VAL A 37 -33.08 -21.65 -1.69
N VAL A 38 -32.19 -21.19 -2.59
CA VAL A 38 -32.28 -19.86 -3.23
C VAL A 38 -32.08 -19.98 -4.74
N TYR A 39 -32.92 -19.29 -5.50
CA TYR A 39 -32.78 -19.05 -6.94
C TYR A 39 -32.79 -17.55 -7.22
N ARG A 40 -32.01 -17.10 -8.21
CA ARG A 40 -31.98 -15.71 -8.66
C ARG A 40 -32.15 -15.65 -10.18
N ILE A 41 -33.29 -15.15 -10.64
CA ILE A 41 -33.64 -15.03 -12.06
C ILE A 41 -33.59 -13.57 -12.50
N LEU A 42 -33.08 -13.32 -13.70
CA LEU A 42 -33.00 -11.99 -14.28
C LEU A 42 -34.28 -11.69 -15.09
N CYS A 43 -34.78 -10.47 -14.94
CA CYS A 43 -35.97 -9.99 -15.61
C CYS A 43 -35.68 -8.66 -16.32
N PRO A 44 -35.85 -8.55 -17.66
CA PRO A 44 -35.60 -7.31 -18.38
C PRO A 44 -36.45 -6.14 -17.85
N GLY A 45 -35.82 -4.97 -17.69
CA GLY A 45 -36.44 -3.81 -17.04
C GLY A 45 -37.72 -3.32 -17.73
N GLY A 46 -37.86 -3.54 -19.04
CA GLY A 46 -39.06 -3.20 -19.81
C GLY A 46 -40.31 -4.05 -19.51
N VAL A 47 -40.16 -5.24 -18.91
CA VAL A 47 -41.29 -6.14 -18.61
C VAL A 47 -41.59 -6.34 -17.13
N ILE A 48 -40.68 -5.93 -16.23
CA ILE A 48 -40.82 -6.14 -14.78
C ILE A 48 -42.13 -5.58 -14.20
N GLY A 49 -42.65 -4.47 -14.73
CA GLY A 49 -43.94 -3.90 -14.30
C GLY A 49 -45.12 -4.84 -14.52
N SER A 50 -45.10 -5.64 -15.59
CA SER A 50 -46.11 -6.68 -15.87
C SER A 50 -45.91 -7.92 -14.99
N VAL A 51 -44.64 -8.29 -14.73
CA VAL A 51 -44.29 -9.44 -13.87
C VAL A 51 -44.65 -9.18 -12.40
N ILE A 52 -44.42 -7.97 -11.88
CA ILE A 52 -44.90 -7.53 -10.57
C ILE A 52 -46.44 -7.41 -10.58
N GLY A 53 -47.00 -6.83 -11.65
CA GLY A 53 -48.41 -6.52 -11.80
C GLY A 53 -48.86 -5.28 -11.01
N LYS A 54 -50.00 -4.70 -11.38
CA LYS A 54 -50.56 -3.52 -10.69
C LYS A 54 -50.70 -3.79 -9.19
N SER A 55 -50.08 -2.94 -8.35
CA SER A 55 -50.00 -3.10 -6.89
C SER A 55 -49.42 -4.44 -6.41
N GLY A 56 -48.51 -5.05 -7.18
CA GLY A 56 -47.84 -6.30 -6.81
C GLY A 56 -48.68 -7.56 -6.98
N LYS A 57 -49.88 -7.48 -7.58
CA LYS A 57 -50.85 -8.59 -7.62
C LYS A 57 -50.30 -9.91 -8.19
N VAL A 58 -49.45 -9.86 -9.22
CA VAL A 58 -48.97 -11.09 -9.90
C VAL A 58 -47.96 -11.81 -9.02
N ILE A 59 -46.91 -11.11 -8.54
CA ILE A 59 -45.95 -11.69 -7.59
C ILE A 59 -46.62 -12.08 -6.27
N ASN A 60 -47.63 -11.33 -5.79
CA ASN A 60 -48.37 -11.69 -4.59
C ASN A 60 -49.21 -12.97 -4.75
N SER A 61 -49.79 -13.23 -5.93
CA SER A 61 -50.39 -14.54 -6.23
C SER A 61 -49.33 -15.62 -6.14
N ILE A 62 -48.21 -15.50 -6.88
CA ILE A 62 -47.16 -16.53 -6.89
C ILE A 62 -46.62 -16.81 -5.47
N ARG A 63 -46.43 -15.77 -4.64
CA ARG A 63 -46.06 -15.91 -3.21
C ARG A 63 -47.10 -16.71 -2.41
N GLN A 64 -48.39 -16.49 -2.64
CA GLN A 64 -49.49 -17.20 -1.96
C GLN A 64 -49.62 -18.64 -2.46
N ASP A 65 -49.64 -18.83 -3.79
CA ASP A 65 -49.85 -20.11 -4.47
C ASP A 65 -48.73 -21.13 -4.16
N THR A 66 -47.48 -20.65 -4.12
CA THR A 66 -46.28 -21.51 -3.93
C THR A 66 -45.79 -21.55 -2.48
N ARG A 67 -46.22 -20.60 -1.64
CA ARG A 67 -45.68 -20.32 -0.29
C ARG A 67 -44.20 -19.90 -0.24
N ALA A 68 -43.56 -19.62 -1.39
CA ALA A 68 -42.17 -19.18 -1.45
C ALA A 68 -41.99 -17.69 -1.09
N LYS A 69 -40.82 -17.34 -0.56
CA LYS A 69 -40.43 -15.94 -0.33
C LYS A 69 -39.80 -15.39 -1.61
N ILE A 70 -40.48 -14.45 -2.26
CA ILE A 70 -40.02 -13.78 -3.49
C ILE A 70 -39.68 -12.32 -3.17
N LYS A 71 -38.50 -11.84 -3.58
CA LYS A 71 -38.03 -10.46 -3.44
C LYS A 71 -37.50 -9.96 -4.78
N VAL A 72 -38.08 -8.88 -5.29
CA VAL A 72 -37.52 -8.15 -6.45
C VAL A 72 -36.48 -7.17 -5.90
N VAL A 73 -35.32 -7.11 -6.54
CA VAL A 73 -34.23 -6.18 -6.21
C VAL A 73 -34.27 -5.00 -7.18
N ASP A 74 -33.98 -3.80 -6.68
CA ASP A 74 -33.81 -2.63 -7.54
C ASP A 74 -32.47 -2.66 -8.29
N PRO A 75 -32.45 -2.26 -9.58
CA PRO A 75 -31.27 -2.28 -10.42
C PRO A 75 -30.45 -1.01 -10.21
N PHE A 76 -29.15 -1.08 -10.48
CA PHE A 76 -28.32 0.12 -10.56
C PHE A 76 -28.75 1.05 -11.69
N PRO A 77 -28.48 2.36 -11.58
CA PRO A 77 -28.55 3.28 -12.72
C PRO A 77 -27.77 2.71 -13.92
N GLY A 78 -28.47 2.47 -15.03
CA GLY A 78 -27.90 1.90 -16.26
C GLY A 78 -28.04 0.38 -16.44
N ALA A 79 -28.38 -0.39 -15.40
CA ALA A 79 -28.58 -1.84 -15.53
C ALA A 79 -29.90 -2.18 -16.27
N LYS A 80 -29.80 -3.01 -17.32
CA LYS A 80 -30.92 -3.35 -18.23
C LYS A 80 -31.89 -4.41 -17.67
N GLU A 81 -31.45 -5.17 -16.67
CA GLU A 81 -32.20 -6.28 -16.07
C GLU A 81 -32.25 -6.15 -14.54
N ARG A 82 -33.32 -6.65 -13.93
CA ARG A 82 -33.55 -6.69 -12.48
C ARG A 82 -33.43 -8.11 -11.96
N VAL A 83 -32.84 -8.29 -10.78
CA VAL A 83 -32.76 -9.59 -10.11
C VAL A 83 -34.05 -9.86 -9.33
N ILE A 84 -34.63 -11.05 -9.52
CA ILE A 84 -35.71 -11.57 -8.67
C ILE A 84 -35.14 -12.74 -7.86
N THR A 85 -35.04 -12.56 -6.55
CA THR A 85 -34.56 -13.56 -5.59
C THR A 85 -35.75 -14.35 -5.04
N ILE A 86 -35.68 -15.67 -5.11
CA ILE A 86 -36.75 -16.62 -4.77
C ILE A 86 -36.17 -17.65 -3.81
N TYR A 87 -36.76 -17.82 -2.63
CA TYR A 87 -36.21 -18.72 -1.61
C TYR A 87 -37.24 -19.40 -0.70
N SER A 88 -36.84 -20.55 -0.16
CA SER A 88 -37.58 -21.34 0.84
C SER A 88 -36.61 -22.12 1.72
N TYR A 89 -37.03 -22.41 2.95
CA TYR A 89 -36.35 -23.33 3.85
C TYR A 89 -37.00 -24.71 3.72
N VAL A 90 -36.19 -25.78 3.75
CA VAL A 90 -36.65 -27.17 3.55
C VAL A 90 -36.02 -28.05 4.63
N LYS A 91 -36.83 -28.73 5.44
CA LYS A 91 -36.34 -29.55 6.57
C LYS A 91 -35.52 -30.76 6.10
N ASP A 92 -36.11 -31.54 5.19
CA ASP A 92 -35.54 -32.77 4.65
C ASP A 92 -35.43 -32.62 3.13
N LYS A 93 -34.20 -32.70 2.60
CA LYS A 93 -33.97 -32.74 1.14
C LYS A 93 -34.02 -34.17 0.63
N GLU A 94 -34.96 -34.46 -0.24
CA GLU A 94 -35.04 -35.73 -0.96
C GLU A 94 -33.79 -35.96 -1.83
N GLU A 95 -33.27 -37.20 -1.84
CA GLU A 95 -32.08 -37.57 -2.61
C GLU A 95 -32.39 -37.74 -4.11
N VAL A 96 -32.60 -36.64 -4.83
CA VAL A 96 -32.85 -36.64 -6.28
C VAL A 96 -31.66 -37.24 -7.05
N GLU A 97 -31.81 -38.38 -7.73
CA GLU A 97 -30.78 -38.84 -8.67
C GLU A 97 -30.80 -37.99 -9.95
N VAL A 98 -29.61 -37.62 -10.45
CA VAL A 98 -29.47 -36.67 -11.57
C VAL A 98 -29.60 -37.37 -12.94
N ASP A 99 -29.78 -38.69 -12.93
CA ASP A 99 -29.78 -39.53 -14.11
C ASP A 99 -31.18 -39.90 -14.62
N ASP A 100 -32.18 -39.88 -13.73
CA ASP A 100 -33.59 -40.18 -14.00
C ASP A 100 -34.23 -39.36 -15.12
N GLU A 101 -35.36 -39.84 -15.61
CA GLU A 101 -36.16 -39.14 -16.62
C GLU A 101 -37.07 -38.10 -15.94
N PHE A 102 -36.82 -36.81 -16.21
CA PHE A 102 -37.65 -35.68 -15.82
C PHE A 102 -38.99 -35.65 -16.60
N ASN A 103 -39.75 -36.74 -16.53
CA ASN A 103 -41.01 -36.93 -17.23
C ASN A 103 -42.15 -36.24 -16.47
N ASP A 104 -42.19 -36.39 -15.14
CA ASP A 104 -43.11 -35.68 -14.26
C ASP A 104 -42.43 -34.40 -13.73
N MET A 105 -42.97 -33.24 -14.14
CA MET A 105 -42.43 -31.91 -13.82
C MET A 105 -42.90 -31.38 -12.46
N GLU A 106 -42.97 -32.24 -11.44
CA GLU A 106 -43.44 -31.87 -10.10
C GLU A 106 -42.35 -31.10 -9.32
N PRO A 107 -42.60 -29.88 -8.79
CA PRO A 107 -41.56 -29.08 -8.17
C PRO A 107 -41.07 -29.62 -6.82
N LEU A 108 -39.75 -29.83 -6.70
CA LEU A 108 -39.07 -30.39 -5.53
C LEU A 108 -39.20 -29.51 -4.26
N CYS A 109 -39.46 -28.21 -4.43
CA CYS A 109 -39.69 -27.30 -3.32
C CYS A 109 -40.46 -26.04 -3.75
N ALA A 110 -41.00 -25.32 -2.76
CA ALA A 110 -41.72 -24.06 -2.95
C ALA A 110 -40.94 -23.04 -3.81
N ALA A 111 -39.64 -22.87 -3.56
CA ALA A 111 -38.79 -21.96 -4.33
C ALA A 111 -38.64 -22.37 -5.81
N GLN A 112 -38.70 -23.67 -6.13
CA GLN A 112 -38.59 -24.15 -7.52
C GLN A 112 -39.90 -23.92 -8.29
N ASP A 113 -41.06 -24.18 -7.67
CA ASP A 113 -42.36 -23.84 -8.25
C ASP A 113 -42.46 -22.33 -8.54
N ALA A 114 -42.06 -21.50 -7.56
CA ALA A 114 -42.00 -20.06 -7.71
C ALA A 114 -41.07 -19.61 -8.84
N LEU A 115 -39.91 -20.25 -9.03
CA LEU A 115 -38.99 -19.97 -10.15
C LEU A 115 -39.67 -20.23 -11.50
N LEU A 116 -40.34 -21.37 -11.66
CA LEU A 116 -41.01 -21.77 -12.90
C LEU A 116 -42.22 -20.88 -13.22
N ARG A 117 -42.97 -20.45 -12.20
CA ARG A 117 -44.07 -19.49 -12.34
C ARG A 117 -43.59 -18.07 -12.65
N VAL A 118 -42.49 -17.61 -12.03
CA VAL A 118 -41.87 -16.31 -12.35
C VAL A 118 -41.30 -16.31 -13.78
N HIS A 119 -40.62 -17.38 -14.22
CA HIS A 119 -40.19 -17.53 -15.60
C HIS A 119 -41.38 -17.45 -16.58
N SER A 120 -42.46 -18.18 -16.31
CA SER A 120 -43.69 -18.13 -17.11
C SER A 120 -44.31 -16.73 -17.16
N ALA A 121 -44.25 -15.96 -16.07
CA ALA A 121 -44.69 -14.57 -16.05
C ALA A 121 -43.79 -13.64 -16.88
N ILE A 122 -42.47 -13.87 -16.88
CA ILE A 122 -41.49 -13.12 -17.70
C ILE A 122 -41.72 -13.39 -19.19
N SER A 123 -41.84 -14.67 -19.61
CA SER A 123 -42.13 -15.03 -21.01
C SER A 123 -43.45 -14.42 -21.50
N ASN A 124 -44.55 -14.58 -20.74
CA ASN A 124 -45.84 -13.99 -21.09
C ASN A 124 -45.77 -12.46 -21.23
N ALA A 125 -44.99 -11.78 -20.39
CA ALA A 125 -44.79 -10.34 -20.48
C ALA A 125 -43.97 -9.95 -21.73
N LEU A 126 -42.90 -10.67 -22.05
CA LEU A 126 -42.10 -10.45 -23.27
C LEU A 126 -42.95 -10.66 -24.55
N ALA A 127 -43.75 -11.73 -24.58
CA ALA A 127 -44.70 -12.01 -25.67
C ALA A 127 -45.78 -10.92 -25.83
N SER A 128 -46.11 -10.18 -24.77
CA SER A 128 -47.05 -9.05 -24.82
C SER A 128 -46.46 -7.77 -25.40
N VAL A 129 -45.15 -7.54 -25.24
CA VAL A 129 -44.43 -6.34 -25.72
C VAL A 129 -43.91 -6.49 -27.15
N GLY A 130 -43.72 -7.73 -27.62
CA GLY A 130 -43.26 -8.00 -28.99
C GLY A 130 -44.27 -7.60 -30.08
N ASP A 131 -43.82 -6.77 -31.02
CA ASP A 131 -44.61 -6.31 -32.17
C ASP A 131 -45.13 -7.49 -33.02
N LEU A 132 -46.33 -7.33 -33.59
CA LEU A 132 -47.14 -8.45 -34.13
C LEU A 132 -46.44 -9.18 -35.30
N ASP A 133 -45.73 -8.46 -36.16
CA ASP A 133 -45.07 -9.04 -37.34
C ASP A 133 -43.82 -9.88 -37.03
N LYS A 134 -43.20 -9.74 -35.85
CA LYS A 134 -42.08 -10.62 -35.45
C LYS A 134 -42.53 -11.98 -34.94
N ARG A 135 -43.82 -12.16 -34.58
CA ARG A 135 -44.37 -13.36 -33.89
C ARG A 135 -44.43 -14.64 -34.73
N ARG A 136 -43.78 -14.69 -35.91
CA ARG A 136 -43.79 -15.84 -36.84
C ARG A 136 -42.41 -16.33 -37.30
N ARG A 137 -41.28 -15.83 -36.77
CA ARG A 137 -39.94 -16.29 -37.21
C ARG A 137 -38.97 -16.78 -36.14
N ASP A 138 -39.10 -16.35 -34.88
CA ASP A 138 -38.34 -16.94 -33.77
C ASP A 138 -39.26 -17.29 -32.60
N SER A 139 -39.56 -18.58 -32.44
CA SER A 139 -40.28 -19.14 -31.28
C SER A 139 -39.33 -19.53 -30.15
N ARG A 140 -38.29 -18.72 -29.94
CA ARG A 140 -37.19 -18.98 -29.01
C ARG A 140 -37.34 -18.10 -27.77
N GLU A 141 -37.41 -18.74 -26.60
CA GLU A 141 -37.31 -18.09 -25.31
C GLU A 141 -35.85 -18.10 -24.85
N ASP A 142 -35.45 -17.01 -24.21
CA ASP A 142 -34.15 -16.81 -23.59
C ASP A 142 -34.36 -16.57 -22.08
N CYS A 143 -33.88 -17.49 -21.25
CA CYS A 143 -33.95 -17.40 -19.79
C CYS A 143 -32.54 -17.19 -19.21
N GLN A 144 -32.38 -16.23 -18.29
CA GLN A 144 -31.12 -15.99 -17.59
C GLN A 144 -31.27 -16.11 -16.07
N ILE A 145 -30.42 -16.89 -15.43
CA ILE A 145 -30.34 -17.00 -13.96
C ILE A 145 -28.90 -16.77 -13.47
N LEU A 146 -28.77 -16.20 -12.27
CA LEU A 146 -27.50 -16.05 -11.57
C LEU A 146 -27.23 -17.31 -10.73
N VAL A 147 -26.08 -17.93 -10.96
CA VAL A 147 -25.68 -19.17 -10.29
C VAL A 147 -24.33 -18.98 -9.58
N PRO A 148 -24.25 -19.15 -8.26
CA PRO A 148 -22.99 -19.15 -7.53
C PRO A 148 -21.95 -20.11 -8.12
N SER A 149 -20.68 -19.72 -8.08
CA SER A 149 -19.59 -20.45 -8.70
C SER A 149 -19.54 -21.93 -8.30
N SER A 150 -19.73 -22.26 -7.02
CA SER A 150 -19.79 -23.63 -6.51
C SER A 150 -20.89 -24.48 -7.13
N GLN A 151 -22.09 -23.92 -7.34
CA GLN A 151 -23.21 -24.61 -7.98
C GLN A 151 -23.00 -24.75 -9.50
N SER A 152 -22.43 -23.71 -10.14
CA SER A 152 -22.16 -23.71 -11.57
C SER A 152 -21.21 -24.84 -11.98
N ALA A 153 -20.23 -25.18 -11.13
CA ALA A 153 -19.31 -26.30 -11.35
C ALA A 153 -20.04 -27.67 -11.39
N ASN A 154 -21.09 -27.85 -10.59
CA ASN A 154 -21.89 -29.08 -10.57
C ASN A 154 -22.79 -29.21 -11.81
N ILE A 155 -23.35 -28.10 -12.29
CA ILE A 155 -24.14 -28.05 -13.53
C ILE A 155 -23.27 -28.32 -14.76
N ILE A 156 -22.01 -27.85 -14.76
CA ILE A 156 -21.02 -28.18 -15.79
C ILE A 156 -20.65 -29.68 -15.71
N GLY A 157 -20.30 -30.16 -14.52
CA GLY A 157 -19.86 -31.53 -14.29
C GLY A 157 -18.41 -31.80 -14.73
N LYS A 158 -17.87 -32.96 -14.32
CA LYS A 158 -16.49 -33.36 -14.66
C LYS A 158 -16.31 -33.40 -16.19
N ALA A 159 -15.33 -32.66 -16.71
CA ALA A 159 -15.09 -32.46 -18.15
C ALA A 159 -16.33 -31.99 -18.97
N GLY A 160 -17.28 -31.29 -18.32
CA GLY A 160 -18.50 -30.80 -18.95
C GLY A 160 -19.54 -31.88 -19.25
N SER A 161 -19.49 -33.05 -18.57
CA SER A 161 -20.41 -34.16 -18.82
C SER A 161 -21.88 -33.80 -18.55
N THR A 162 -22.17 -33.19 -17.40
CA THR A 162 -23.52 -32.83 -16.95
C THR A 162 -24.15 -31.82 -17.92
N ILE A 163 -23.46 -30.72 -18.25
CA ILE A 163 -24.02 -29.71 -19.17
C ILE A 163 -24.20 -30.24 -20.60
N LYS A 164 -23.37 -31.19 -21.06
CA LYS A 164 -23.59 -31.91 -22.33
C LYS A 164 -24.86 -32.77 -22.27
N LYS A 165 -25.07 -33.51 -21.18
CA LYS A 165 -26.27 -34.35 -20.94
C LYS A 165 -27.54 -33.52 -20.81
N LEU A 166 -27.48 -32.36 -20.17
CA LEU A 166 -28.60 -31.40 -20.08
C LEU A 166 -28.97 -30.85 -21.47
N ARG A 167 -27.99 -30.35 -22.23
CA ARG A 167 -28.21 -29.85 -23.61
C ARG A 167 -28.81 -30.95 -24.52
N SER A 168 -28.34 -32.20 -24.42
CA SER A 168 -28.86 -33.29 -25.26
C SER A 168 -30.23 -33.80 -24.83
N LYS A 169 -30.52 -33.98 -23.52
CA LYS A 169 -31.87 -34.35 -23.04
C LYS A 169 -32.90 -33.25 -23.36
N THR A 170 -32.56 -31.98 -23.16
CA THR A 170 -33.53 -30.86 -23.25
C THR A 170 -33.62 -30.20 -24.64
N ARG A 171 -32.63 -30.42 -25.51
CA ARG A 171 -32.47 -29.73 -26.81
C ARG A 171 -32.30 -28.20 -26.71
N THR A 172 -31.91 -27.67 -25.54
CA THR A 172 -31.62 -26.24 -25.34
C THR A 172 -30.14 -25.91 -25.46
N ASN A 173 -29.83 -24.66 -25.77
CA ASN A 173 -28.48 -24.11 -25.67
C ASN A 173 -28.28 -23.51 -24.27
N ILE A 174 -27.74 -24.31 -23.34
CA ILE A 174 -27.38 -23.86 -21.99
C ILE A 174 -25.93 -23.34 -21.99
N LYS A 175 -25.71 -22.04 -21.77
CA LYS A 175 -24.38 -21.41 -21.68
C LYS A 175 -24.14 -20.90 -20.26
N ILE A 176 -22.94 -21.10 -19.73
CA ILE A 176 -22.51 -20.48 -18.46
C ILE A 176 -21.34 -19.53 -18.79
N VAL A 177 -21.39 -18.32 -18.25
CA VAL A 177 -20.41 -17.24 -18.43
C VAL A 177 -20.05 -16.72 -17.04
N ALA A 178 -18.76 -16.49 -16.78
CA ALA A 178 -18.34 -15.88 -15.52
C ALA A 178 -18.65 -14.37 -15.51
N LYS A 179 -18.92 -13.78 -14.34
CA LYS A 179 -19.04 -12.32 -14.20
C LYS A 179 -17.73 -11.67 -14.67
N ASP A 180 -17.84 -10.82 -15.69
CA ASP A 180 -16.78 -9.89 -16.08
C ASP A 180 -17.01 -8.57 -15.35
N ALA A 181 -16.04 -8.11 -14.56
CA ALA A 181 -16.11 -6.87 -13.81
C ALA A 181 -15.96 -5.61 -14.69
N THR A 182 -15.59 -5.77 -15.96
CA THR A 182 -15.45 -4.68 -16.94
C THR A 182 -16.71 -4.44 -17.79
N ASP A 183 -17.67 -5.38 -17.77
CA ASP A 183 -18.94 -5.26 -18.50
C ASP A 183 -20.04 -4.62 -17.63
N PRO A 184 -20.56 -3.41 -17.98
CA PRO A 184 -21.61 -2.75 -17.21
C PRO A 184 -22.92 -3.54 -17.12
N THR A 185 -23.17 -4.48 -18.04
CA THR A 185 -24.38 -5.33 -18.00
C THR A 185 -24.31 -6.40 -16.91
N HIS A 186 -23.10 -6.81 -16.49
CA HIS A 186 -22.92 -7.74 -15.38
C HIS A 186 -23.00 -7.09 -13.99
N SER A 187 -23.25 -5.77 -13.91
CA SER A 187 -23.38 -5.03 -12.64
C SER A 187 -24.47 -5.55 -11.71
N CYS A 188 -25.50 -6.24 -12.22
CA CYS A 188 -26.59 -6.80 -11.43
C CYS A 188 -26.20 -8.05 -10.60
N ALA A 189 -25.02 -8.63 -10.79
CA ALA A 189 -24.59 -9.89 -10.19
C ALA A 189 -23.57 -9.71 -9.05
N MET A 190 -23.56 -10.62 -8.07
CA MET A 190 -22.56 -10.66 -6.99
C MET A 190 -21.22 -11.19 -7.53
N ASP A 191 -20.12 -10.92 -6.83
CA ASP A 191 -18.76 -11.21 -7.35
C ASP A 191 -18.41 -12.69 -7.52
N PHE A 192 -19.23 -13.58 -6.94
CA PHE A 192 -19.13 -15.03 -7.09
C PHE A 192 -20.15 -15.64 -8.08
N ASP A 193 -21.01 -14.83 -8.69
CA ASP A 193 -22.05 -15.29 -9.61
C ASP A 193 -21.52 -15.54 -11.03
N ASN A 194 -22.05 -16.59 -11.64
CA ASN A 194 -21.92 -16.87 -13.06
C ASN A 194 -23.31 -16.75 -13.72
N PHE A 195 -23.36 -16.14 -14.89
CA PHE A 195 -24.56 -15.99 -15.71
C PHE A 195 -24.84 -17.31 -16.43
N LEU A 196 -25.96 -17.95 -16.11
CA LEU A 196 -26.44 -19.15 -16.80
C LEU A 196 -27.61 -18.75 -17.72
N MET A 197 -27.34 -18.83 -19.02
CA MET A 197 -28.30 -18.57 -20.10
C MET A 197 -28.87 -19.89 -20.60
N ILE A 198 -30.18 -19.95 -20.84
CA ILE A 198 -30.90 -21.09 -21.43
C ILE A 198 -31.72 -20.55 -22.59
N ASN A 199 -31.33 -20.91 -23.83
CA ASN A 199 -31.99 -20.47 -25.05
C ASN A 199 -32.60 -21.68 -25.79
N GLY A 200 -33.87 -21.61 -26.20
CA GLY A 200 -34.57 -22.71 -26.89
C GLY A 200 -36.07 -22.48 -27.09
N GLU A 201 -36.81 -23.51 -27.50
CA GLU A 201 -38.28 -23.47 -27.54
C GLU A 201 -38.87 -23.40 -26.12
N SER A 202 -40.03 -22.75 -25.92
CA SER A 202 -40.63 -22.49 -24.59
C SER A 202 -40.66 -23.71 -23.65
N GLU A 203 -41.17 -24.84 -24.12
CA GLU A 203 -41.23 -26.08 -23.33
C GLU A 203 -39.86 -26.75 -23.12
N ALA A 204 -38.91 -26.52 -24.03
CA ALA A 204 -37.53 -26.96 -23.87
C ALA A 204 -36.81 -26.12 -22.79
N VAL A 205 -37.00 -24.80 -22.79
CA VAL A 205 -36.45 -23.86 -21.79
C VAL A 205 -37.01 -24.15 -20.40
N LYS A 206 -38.32 -24.38 -20.25
CA LYS A 206 -38.93 -24.81 -18.97
C LYS A 206 -38.32 -26.11 -18.44
N LYS A 207 -38.15 -27.13 -19.29
CA LYS A 207 -37.52 -28.41 -18.92
C LYS A 207 -36.05 -28.26 -18.54
N ALA A 208 -35.30 -27.39 -19.24
CA ALA A 208 -33.93 -27.07 -18.89
C ALA A 208 -33.82 -26.29 -17.58
N LEU A 209 -34.70 -25.31 -17.34
CA LEU A 209 -34.76 -24.56 -16.09
C LEU A 209 -35.12 -25.46 -14.90
N PHE A 210 -36.04 -26.42 -15.09
CA PHE A 210 -36.36 -27.46 -14.09
C PHE A 210 -35.13 -28.31 -13.77
N ALA A 211 -34.48 -28.90 -14.77
CA ALA A 211 -33.31 -29.77 -14.55
C ALA A 211 -32.09 -29.02 -13.95
N VAL A 212 -31.88 -27.76 -14.33
CA VAL A 212 -30.83 -26.90 -13.73
C VAL A 212 -31.16 -26.54 -12.28
N SER A 213 -32.40 -26.16 -11.98
CA SER A 213 -32.83 -25.83 -10.62
C SER A 213 -32.86 -27.05 -9.69
N ALA A 214 -33.11 -28.26 -10.21
CA ALA A 214 -32.96 -29.52 -9.47
C ALA A 214 -31.49 -29.81 -9.08
N ILE A 215 -30.53 -29.51 -9.96
CA ILE A 215 -29.10 -29.62 -9.63
C ILE A 215 -28.70 -28.58 -8.56
N MET A 216 -29.21 -27.35 -8.65
CA MET A 216 -29.01 -26.33 -7.61
C MET A 216 -29.71 -26.66 -6.28
N TYR A 217 -30.81 -27.42 -6.31
CA TYR A 217 -31.48 -27.94 -5.10
C TYR A 217 -30.62 -28.98 -4.39
N LYS A 218 -30.12 -29.97 -5.14
CA LYS A 218 -29.26 -31.06 -4.64
C LYS A 218 -27.94 -30.55 -4.08
N PHE A 219 -27.32 -29.57 -4.73
CA PHE A 219 -26.03 -29.01 -4.30
C PHE A 219 -26.22 -27.60 -3.77
N ALA A 220 -26.29 -27.46 -2.44
CA ALA A 220 -26.32 -26.17 -1.76
C ALA A 220 -25.11 -25.28 -2.17
N PRO A 221 -25.27 -23.95 -2.25
CA PRO A 221 -24.17 -23.05 -2.53
C PRO A 221 -23.17 -23.05 -1.38
N LYS A 222 -21.87 -22.93 -1.69
CA LYS A 222 -20.81 -22.71 -0.70
C LYS A 222 -20.61 -21.23 -0.37
N GLU A 223 -21.09 -20.35 -1.23
CA GLU A 223 -21.06 -18.90 -1.09
C GLU A 223 -22.32 -18.42 -0.35
N GLU A 224 -22.16 -17.49 0.58
CA GLU A 224 -23.27 -16.97 1.38
C GLU A 224 -24.12 -15.97 0.57
N ILE A 225 -25.29 -16.41 0.13
CA ILE A 225 -26.23 -15.57 -0.63
C ILE A 225 -27.06 -14.73 0.35
N SER A 226 -26.61 -13.49 0.61
CA SER A 226 -27.37 -12.52 1.40
C SER A 226 -28.78 -12.32 0.84
N LEU A 227 -29.79 -12.53 1.70
CA LEU A 227 -31.21 -12.33 1.38
C LEU A 227 -31.65 -10.87 1.56
N GLU A 228 -30.86 -10.05 2.25
CA GLU A 228 -31.25 -8.70 2.69
C GLU A 228 -30.80 -7.60 1.73
N THR A 229 -29.64 -7.73 1.10
CA THR A 229 -29.04 -6.67 0.26
C THR A 229 -29.75 -6.44 -1.07
N SER A 230 -30.06 -5.17 -1.35
CA SER A 230 -29.76 -4.59 -2.67
C SER A 230 -28.24 -4.64 -2.88
N VAL A 231 -27.80 -4.95 -4.11
CA VAL A 231 -26.37 -5.13 -4.42
C VAL A 231 -25.58 -3.84 -4.09
N PRO A 232 -24.29 -3.90 -3.67
CA PRO A 232 -23.54 -2.71 -3.23
C PRO A 232 -23.37 -1.65 -4.32
N GLU A 233 -23.51 -0.37 -3.96
CA GLU A 233 -23.51 0.77 -4.91
C GLU A 233 -22.29 0.81 -5.82
N ALA A 234 -22.52 0.60 -7.12
CA ALA A 234 -21.57 1.01 -8.15
C ALA A 234 -21.49 2.55 -8.17
N LEU A 235 -20.27 3.09 -8.03
CA LEU A 235 -20.03 4.54 -8.07
C LEU A 235 -20.61 5.17 -9.35
N PRO A 236 -21.29 6.33 -9.27
CA PRO A 236 -21.93 6.93 -10.42
C PRO A 236 -20.88 7.39 -11.44
N SER A 237 -20.86 6.74 -12.60
CA SER A 237 -20.10 7.22 -13.76
C SER A 237 -20.69 8.55 -14.25
N ILE A 238 -19.91 9.63 -14.17
CA ILE A 238 -20.33 10.95 -14.65
C ILE A 238 -20.35 10.92 -16.18
N ILE A 239 -21.50 10.57 -16.75
CA ILE A 239 -21.80 10.75 -18.16
C ILE A 239 -22.06 12.24 -18.38
N ILE A 240 -21.07 12.95 -18.94
CA ILE A 240 -21.26 14.32 -19.44
C ILE A 240 -22.03 14.22 -20.76
N PRO A 241 -23.25 14.78 -20.89
CA PRO A 241 -23.95 14.79 -22.16
C PRO A 241 -23.32 15.82 -23.10
N SER A 242 -22.87 15.37 -24.28
CA SER A 242 -22.65 16.27 -25.41
C SER A 242 -24.02 16.75 -25.91
N ASP A 243 -24.41 17.98 -25.56
CA ASP A 243 -24.78 19.04 -26.53
C ASP A 243 -25.59 20.20 -25.89
N VAL A 244 -24.92 21.37 -25.71
CA VAL A 244 -25.47 22.75 -25.91
C VAL A 244 -26.53 23.26 -24.88
N PRO A 245 -26.66 24.58 -24.57
CA PRO A 245 -25.91 25.79 -24.97
C PRO A 245 -25.22 26.59 -23.82
N ILE A 246 -24.53 27.67 -24.20
CA ILE A 246 -23.79 28.64 -23.36
C ILE A 246 -24.65 29.87 -23.01
N TYR A 247 -24.54 30.42 -21.79
CA TYR A 247 -24.58 31.86 -21.41
C TYR A 247 -24.25 31.98 -19.89
N GLN A 248 -23.52 32.96 -19.34
CA GLN A 248 -22.71 34.04 -19.92
C GLN A 248 -21.60 34.46 -18.93
N PRO A 249 -20.34 34.72 -19.37
CA PRO A 249 -19.33 35.33 -18.52
C PRO A 249 -19.30 36.86 -18.68
N GLY A 250 -19.69 37.59 -17.64
CA GLY A 250 -19.26 38.98 -17.44
C GLY A 250 -18.03 39.01 -16.52
N GLY A 251 -16.92 39.71 -16.82
CA GLY A 251 -16.62 40.48 -18.02
C GLY A 251 -15.86 41.77 -17.71
N LEU A 252 -14.56 41.67 -17.42
CA LEU A 252 -13.67 42.83 -17.29
C LEU A 252 -12.33 42.59 -18.03
N TYR A 253 -12.10 43.41 -19.06
CA TYR A 253 -10.83 43.70 -19.76
C TYR A 253 -10.10 42.60 -20.56
N GLN A 254 -10.64 42.38 -21.78
CA GLN A 254 -10.00 42.60 -23.09
C GLN A 254 -8.61 42.02 -23.48
N SER A 255 -8.48 41.77 -24.78
CA SER A 255 -7.46 40.96 -25.45
C SER A 255 -6.54 41.75 -26.41
N GLY A 256 -5.50 41.07 -26.92
CA GLY A 256 -4.72 41.43 -28.11
C GLY A 256 -4.27 40.17 -28.86
N ASP A 257 -4.35 40.17 -30.20
CA ASP A 257 -4.44 38.94 -31.02
C ASP A 257 -3.11 38.45 -31.71
N PRO A 258 -3.08 37.21 -32.27
CA PRO A 258 -1.85 36.48 -32.70
C PRO A 258 -1.67 36.38 -34.24
N ILE A 259 -0.63 35.63 -34.74
CA ILE A 259 -0.57 35.13 -36.16
C ILE A 259 0.44 33.95 -36.45
N VAL A 260 -0.10 32.82 -36.98
CA VAL A 260 0.37 31.89 -38.09
C VAL A 260 1.69 31.03 -38.09
N SER A 261 1.52 29.70 -37.84
CA SER A 261 1.65 28.47 -38.72
C SER A 261 2.87 28.01 -39.62
N SER A 262 3.26 26.71 -39.45
CA SER A 262 3.77 25.69 -40.45
C SER A 262 5.17 25.84 -41.12
N ARG A 263 5.87 24.85 -41.76
CA ARG A 263 5.57 23.52 -42.40
C ARG A 263 6.82 22.56 -42.39
N ALA A 264 6.97 21.52 -43.26
CA ALA A 264 7.95 20.40 -43.04
C ALA A 264 8.47 19.54 -44.27
N VAL A 265 9.68 18.90 -44.13
CA VAL A 265 10.08 17.46 -44.48
C VAL A 265 10.13 17.02 -45.99
N PRO A 266 10.77 15.89 -46.51
CA PRO A 266 11.43 14.66 -45.96
C PRO A 266 12.95 14.26 -46.31
N PRO A 267 13.39 13.33 -47.25
CA PRO A 267 14.44 12.28 -46.98
C PRO A 267 15.55 11.94 -48.06
N ILE A 268 16.45 10.92 -47.83
CA ILE A 268 16.88 9.76 -48.71
C ILE A 268 18.28 9.09 -48.37
N ILE A 269 18.29 7.74 -48.10
CA ILE A 269 19.18 6.56 -48.46
C ILE A 269 20.74 6.70 -48.58
N GLY A 270 21.68 5.76 -48.28
CA GLY A 270 21.71 4.28 -47.98
C GLY A 270 23.09 3.72 -47.47
N ALA A 271 23.41 2.41 -47.59
CA ALA A 271 24.42 1.63 -46.79
C ALA A 271 25.53 0.84 -47.62
N THR A 272 26.39 -0.13 -47.19
CA THR A 272 26.40 -1.08 -46.03
C THR A 272 27.77 -1.56 -45.37
N PRO A 273 28.58 -2.57 -45.83
CA PRO A 273 29.13 -3.61 -44.89
C PRO A 273 30.63 -4.14 -44.99
N LEU A 274 31.05 -4.99 -43.99
CA LEU A 274 32.00 -6.18 -43.97
C LEU A 274 33.34 -6.20 -43.14
N GLN A 275 33.44 -7.23 -42.24
CA GLN A 275 34.57 -8.18 -41.88
C GLN A 275 35.94 -7.71 -41.23
N ASP A 276 36.72 -8.48 -40.41
CA ASP A 276 36.55 -9.79 -39.67
C ASP A 276 37.64 -10.09 -38.55
N LEU A 277 37.50 -11.21 -37.80
CA LEU A 277 38.49 -12.15 -37.17
C LEU A 277 39.24 -11.99 -35.78
N GLN A 278 39.00 -12.99 -34.88
CA GLN A 278 39.88 -13.83 -33.95
C GLN A 278 41.03 -13.26 -33.05
N GLY A 279 41.49 -13.88 -31.93
CA GLY A 279 41.13 -15.13 -31.18
C GLY A 279 42.12 -15.55 -30.03
N TYR A 280 41.94 -16.77 -29.43
CA TYR A 280 42.79 -17.55 -28.45
C TYR A 280 42.59 -17.53 -26.90
N THR A 281 43.14 -18.55 -26.17
CA THR A 281 42.50 -19.28 -25.02
C THR A 281 43.44 -19.92 -23.93
N ASP A 282 42.86 -20.71 -22.98
CA ASP A 282 43.39 -21.83 -22.14
C ASP A 282 43.80 -21.59 -20.65
N LYS A 283 43.71 -22.55 -19.68
CA LYS A 283 42.80 -23.73 -19.39
C LYS A 283 43.08 -24.39 -18.00
N GLY A 284 42.14 -25.21 -17.46
CA GLY A 284 42.33 -26.22 -16.38
C GLY A 284 41.51 -25.99 -15.07
N ASN A 285 40.55 -26.82 -14.63
CA ASN A 285 40.54 -28.24 -14.14
C ASN A 285 40.73 -28.34 -12.59
N THR A 286 40.00 -29.14 -11.77
CA THR A 286 38.94 -30.16 -12.02
C THR A 286 37.97 -30.33 -10.80
N TRP A 287 37.01 -31.28 -10.87
CA TRP A 287 35.83 -31.50 -9.98
C TRP A 287 35.88 -32.88 -9.25
N PRO A 288 35.04 -33.20 -8.21
CA PRO A 288 33.59 -33.50 -8.36
C PRO A 288 32.63 -33.14 -7.19
N LEU A 289 31.31 -33.31 -7.43
CA LEU A 289 30.17 -33.13 -6.51
C LEU A 289 29.53 -34.47 -6.09
N TYR A 290 28.70 -34.47 -5.03
CA TYR A 290 27.31 -35.02 -4.98
C TYR A 290 26.68 -34.79 -3.58
N SER A 291 25.36 -34.93 -3.38
CA SER A 291 24.31 -33.95 -3.69
C SER A 291 23.05 -34.21 -2.82
N SER A 292 22.28 -33.16 -2.49
CA SER A 292 20.88 -33.28 -2.06
C SER A 292 20.14 -31.96 -2.30
N ALA A 293 18.88 -32.01 -2.73
CA ALA A 293 18.26 -30.90 -3.48
C ALA A 293 17.04 -30.23 -2.82
N LEU A 294 17.04 -28.90 -2.85
CA LEU A 294 15.85 -28.03 -2.95
C LEU A 294 16.22 -26.82 -3.84
N PRO A 295 15.25 -26.21 -4.56
CA PRO A 295 15.56 -25.17 -5.54
C PRO A 295 15.98 -23.85 -4.88
N LEU A 296 17.21 -23.39 -5.19
CA LEU A 296 17.63 -22.02 -4.88
C LEU A 296 16.91 -21.04 -5.83
N VAL A 297 16.22 -20.05 -5.26
CA VAL A 297 15.92 -18.80 -5.97
C VAL A 297 17.16 -17.92 -5.87
N SER A 298 17.93 -17.84 -6.96
CA SER A 298 19.18 -17.08 -7.02
C SER A 298 18.93 -15.57 -7.12
N GLY A 299 18.95 -14.88 -5.98
CA GLY A 299 18.98 -13.43 -5.95
C GLY A 299 20.34 -12.89 -6.42
N PHE A 300 20.36 -12.15 -7.52
CA PHE A 300 21.48 -11.30 -7.93
C PHE A 300 20.96 -9.92 -8.33
N GLY A 301 21.74 -8.88 -8.03
CA GLY A 301 21.49 -7.53 -8.53
C GLY A 301 21.74 -7.47 -10.04
N VAL A 302 20.71 -7.72 -10.83
CA VAL A 302 20.72 -7.57 -12.29
C VAL A 302 20.11 -6.21 -12.62
N ALA A 303 20.88 -5.33 -13.26
CA ALA A 303 20.30 -4.13 -13.87
C ALA A 303 19.25 -4.55 -14.90
N SER A 304 18.02 -4.01 -14.80
CA SER A 304 16.83 -4.43 -15.56
C SER A 304 17.17 -4.75 -17.01
N ARG A 305 17.26 -6.04 -17.35
CA ARG A 305 17.64 -6.47 -18.70
C ARG A 305 16.50 -6.12 -19.63
N SER A 306 16.79 -5.23 -20.56
CA SER A 306 15.90 -4.82 -21.64
C SER A 306 16.48 -5.30 -22.96
N GLU A 307 15.83 -6.27 -23.59
CA GLU A 307 16.27 -6.83 -24.88
C GLU A 307 15.41 -6.23 -26.01
N GLU A 308 15.95 -6.16 -27.23
CA GLU A 308 15.20 -5.64 -28.39
C GLU A 308 14.38 -6.75 -29.06
N LEU A 309 13.05 -6.67 -28.94
CA LEU A 309 12.10 -7.49 -29.67
C LEU A 309 11.82 -6.84 -31.03
N ILE A 310 12.07 -7.59 -32.11
CA ILE A 310 11.74 -7.17 -33.49
C ILE A 310 10.59 -8.04 -34.00
N VAL A 311 9.48 -7.40 -34.36
CA VAL A 311 8.32 -8.03 -35.02
C VAL A 311 8.17 -7.42 -36.41
N GLN A 312 8.10 -8.26 -37.45
CA GLN A 312 7.89 -7.81 -38.83
C GLN A 312 6.44 -8.07 -39.24
N VAL A 313 5.72 -7.01 -39.60
CA VAL A 313 4.34 -7.05 -40.10
C VAL A 313 4.36 -6.84 -41.61
N LEU A 314 3.68 -7.70 -42.37
CA LEU A 314 3.45 -7.51 -43.80
C LEU A 314 2.20 -6.65 -44.02
N CYS A 315 2.36 -5.57 -44.77
CA CYS A 315 1.29 -4.68 -45.19
C CYS A 315 1.18 -4.73 -46.73
N PRO A 316 -0.01 -5.00 -47.31
CA PRO A 316 -0.25 -4.82 -48.73
C PRO A 316 0.12 -3.39 -49.20
N PHE A 317 0.72 -3.28 -50.39
CA PHE A 317 1.24 -2.00 -50.90
C PHE A 317 0.14 -0.96 -51.14
N ASP A 318 -1.06 -1.39 -51.52
CA ASP A 318 -2.24 -0.51 -51.65
C ASP A 318 -2.68 0.11 -50.31
N LYS A 319 -2.50 -0.63 -49.20
CA LYS A 319 -2.91 -0.18 -47.86
C LYS A 319 -1.83 0.63 -47.11
N ILE A 320 -0.56 0.59 -47.52
CA ILE A 320 0.54 1.27 -46.79
C ILE A 320 0.33 2.79 -46.66
N GLY A 321 -0.36 3.41 -47.62
CA GLY A 321 -0.70 4.83 -47.59
C GLY A 321 -1.59 5.23 -46.41
N ARG A 322 -2.41 4.32 -45.89
CA ARG A 322 -3.25 4.52 -44.69
C ARG A 322 -2.40 4.53 -43.42
N VAL A 323 -1.52 3.53 -43.31
CA VAL A 323 -0.60 3.32 -42.17
C VAL A 323 0.40 4.47 -42.03
N ILE A 324 0.95 4.97 -43.15
CA ILE A 324 1.84 6.14 -43.14
C ILE A 324 1.01 7.42 -42.87
N GLY A 325 -0.09 7.60 -43.59
CA GLY A 325 -0.96 8.77 -43.50
C GLY A 325 -0.38 10.02 -44.17
N LYS A 326 -1.24 11.02 -44.41
CA LYS A 326 -0.86 12.30 -45.03
C LYS A 326 0.28 12.96 -44.24
N GLY A 327 1.42 13.23 -44.89
CA GLY A 327 2.62 13.81 -44.25
C GLY A 327 3.32 12.91 -43.22
N GLY A 328 3.04 11.60 -43.24
CA GLY A 328 3.50 10.65 -42.23
C GLY A 328 2.81 10.83 -40.87
N GLY A 329 1.62 11.41 -40.82
CA GLY A 329 0.89 11.71 -39.59
C GLY A 329 0.50 10.47 -38.79
N THR A 330 -0.10 9.47 -39.45
CA THR A 330 -0.56 8.23 -38.81
C THR A 330 0.60 7.47 -38.18
N ILE A 331 1.66 7.20 -38.93
CA ILE A 331 2.84 6.47 -38.40
C ILE A 331 3.60 7.25 -37.31
N LYS A 332 3.56 8.59 -37.30
CA LYS A 332 4.07 9.38 -36.15
C LYS A 332 3.21 9.16 -34.91
N SER A 333 1.88 9.17 -35.06
CA SER A 333 0.94 8.89 -33.97
C SER A 333 1.15 7.49 -33.39
N ILE A 334 1.24 6.45 -34.24
CA ILE A 334 1.46 5.07 -33.79
C ILE A 334 2.79 4.92 -33.03
N ARG A 335 3.89 5.52 -33.53
CA ARG A 335 5.18 5.55 -32.83
C ARG A 335 5.11 6.31 -31.49
N GLN A 336 4.30 7.36 -31.39
CA GLN A 336 4.12 8.12 -30.14
C GLN A 336 3.26 7.38 -29.12
N ALA A 337 2.20 6.69 -29.56
CA ALA A 337 1.27 5.97 -28.69
C ALA A 337 1.85 4.64 -28.17
N SER A 338 2.54 3.88 -29.01
CA SER A 338 3.22 2.63 -28.62
C SER A 338 4.62 2.84 -28.02
N GLY A 339 5.26 3.98 -28.31
CA GLY A 339 6.66 4.26 -28.01
C GLY A 339 7.67 3.43 -28.83
N ALA A 340 7.22 2.49 -29.67
CA ALA A 340 8.09 1.58 -30.41
C ALA A 340 8.75 2.25 -31.63
N ARG A 341 9.95 1.79 -31.99
CA ARG A 341 10.65 2.21 -33.21
C ARG A 341 10.10 1.42 -34.39
N ILE A 342 9.14 2.01 -35.09
CA ILE A 342 8.53 1.42 -36.29
C ILE A 342 9.24 1.94 -37.54
N GLU A 343 9.73 1.06 -38.40
CA GLU A 343 10.35 1.39 -39.69
C GLU A 343 9.60 0.67 -40.83
N VAL A 344 9.40 1.35 -41.96
CA VAL A 344 8.74 0.80 -43.15
C VAL A 344 9.82 0.68 -44.22
N ASP A 345 10.02 -0.52 -44.74
CA ASP A 345 10.99 -0.77 -45.81
C ASP A 345 10.31 -0.58 -47.18
N ASP A 346 10.80 0.39 -47.95
CA ASP A 346 10.22 0.87 -49.21
C ASP A 346 10.89 0.18 -50.40
N THR A 347 10.86 -1.16 -50.41
CA THR A 347 11.45 -1.97 -51.48
C THR A 347 10.57 -1.91 -52.73
N LYS A 348 10.99 -1.13 -53.73
CA LYS A 348 10.25 -0.72 -54.94
C LYS A 348 9.85 -1.82 -55.95
N ASP A 349 9.78 -3.08 -55.54
CA ASP A 349 9.69 -4.24 -56.43
C ASP A 349 8.84 -5.40 -55.82
N ARG A 350 7.84 -5.07 -54.99
CA ARG A 350 6.95 -6.04 -54.32
C ARG A 350 5.53 -5.49 -54.13
N ASP A 351 4.54 -6.37 -54.18
CA ASP A 351 3.13 -6.08 -53.82
C ASP A 351 2.90 -5.90 -52.30
N GLU A 352 3.93 -6.14 -51.48
CA GLU A 352 3.86 -6.11 -50.02
C GLU A 352 5.05 -5.33 -49.42
N CYS A 353 4.74 -4.38 -48.53
CA CYS A 353 5.71 -3.65 -47.71
C CYS A 353 5.97 -4.39 -46.39
N ILE A 354 7.23 -4.38 -45.92
CA ILE A 354 7.59 -4.88 -44.60
C ILE A 354 7.63 -3.71 -43.61
N ILE A 355 6.87 -3.83 -42.52
CA ILE A 355 6.89 -2.90 -41.40
C ILE A 355 7.62 -3.59 -40.23
N SER A 356 8.83 -3.14 -39.93
CA SER A 356 9.62 -3.64 -38.80
C SER A 356 9.33 -2.82 -37.55
N VAL A 357 8.75 -3.47 -36.53
CA VAL A 357 8.50 -2.91 -35.20
C VAL A 357 9.64 -3.36 -34.28
N THR A 358 10.51 -2.44 -33.86
CA THR A 358 11.50 -2.69 -32.81
C THR A 358 11.01 -2.10 -31.49
N ALA A 359 10.83 -2.96 -30.49
CA ALA A 359 10.46 -2.60 -29.13
C ALA A 359 11.60 -2.98 -28.16
N THR A 360 11.82 -2.16 -27.14
CA THR A 360 12.74 -2.47 -26.05
C THR A 360 11.90 -3.02 -24.90
N GLU A 361 12.02 -4.32 -24.60
CA GLU A 361 11.14 -5.04 -23.67
C GLU A 361 11.94 -5.58 -22.49
N SER A 362 11.41 -5.43 -21.28
CA SER A 362 11.96 -5.92 -20.01
C SER A 362 10.92 -6.80 -19.29
N PRO A 363 11.30 -7.78 -18.44
CA PRO A 363 10.33 -8.58 -17.69
C PRO A 363 9.45 -7.76 -16.74
N ASP A 364 9.90 -6.57 -16.32
CA ASP A 364 9.18 -5.68 -15.40
C ASP A 364 8.10 -4.80 -16.09
N ASP A 365 8.04 -4.76 -17.43
CA ASP A 365 7.10 -3.87 -18.14
C ASP A 365 5.65 -4.38 -18.07
N LEU A 366 4.79 -3.58 -17.41
CA LEU A 366 3.34 -3.81 -17.26
C LEU A 366 2.57 -3.86 -18.59
N LYS A 367 3.14 -3.32 -19.67
CA LYS A 367 2.60 -3.34 -21.03
C LYS A 367 3.73 -3.54 -22.03
N SER A 368 3.54 -4.43 -23.00
CA SER A 368 4.49 -4.60 -24.10
C SER A 368 4.28 -3.51 -25.16
N MET A 369 5.37 -2.81 -25.49
CA MET A 369 5.41 -1.78 -26.53
C MET A 369 5.22 -2.40 -27.92
N ALA A 370 5.71 -3.64 -28.13
CA ALA A 370 5.46 -4.41 -29.35
C ALA A 370 3.97 -4.75 -29.54
N VAL A 371 3.27 -5.14 -28.46
CA VAL A 371 1.82 -5.45 -28.53
C VAL A 371 1.02 -4.21 -28.95
N GLU A 372 1.18 -3.08 -28.25
CA GLU A 372 0.46 -1.84 -28.57
C GLU A 372 0.77 -1.37 -30.00
N ALA A 373 2.03 -1.46 -30.45
CA ALA A 373 2.43 -1.12 -31.83
C ALA A 373 1.77 -2.02 -32.88
N VAL A 374 1.76 -3.35 -32.68
CA VAL A 374 1.19 -4.30 -33.64
C VAL A 374 -0.33 -4.19 -33.72
N LEU A 375 -1.02 -3.92 -32.62
CA LEU A 375 -2.47 -3.65 -32.63
C LEU A 375 -2.83 -2.35 -33.35
N LEU A 376 -2.10 -1.25 -33.08
CA LEU A 376 -2.32 0.03 -33.78
C LEU A 376 -1.98 -0.03 -35.28
N LEU A 377 -1.08 -0.93 -35.69
CA LEU A 377 -0.84 -1.23 -37.10
C LEU A 377 -1.99 -2.05 -37.70
N GLN A 378 -2.47 -3.09 -37.00
CA GLN A 378 -3.60 -3.93 -37.43
C GLN A 378 -4.85 -3.10 -37.74
N GLU A 379 -5.17 -2.14 -36.87
CA GLU A 379 -6.29 -1.18 -36.99
C GLU A 379 -6.20 -0.23 -38.21
N LYS A 380 -5.03 -0.13 -38.85
CA LYS A 380 -4.80 0.73 -40.03
C LYS A 380 -4.38 -0.04 -41.29
N ILE A 381 -4.20 -1.36 -41.17
CA ILE A 381 -4.01 -2.30 -42.27
C ILE A 381 -5.35 -2.96 -42.67
N ASN A 382 -6.29 -3.10 -41.75
CA ASN A 382 -7.65 -3.58 -42.04
C ASN A 382 -8.61 -2.42 -42.28
N ASP A 383 -9.73 -2.69 -42.94
CA ASP A 383 -10.82 -1.72 -43.11
C ASP A 383 -11.87 -1.94 -42.00
N GLU A 384 -12.55 -0.88 -41.57
CA GLU A 384 -13.53 -0.96 -40.46
C GLU A 384 -14.83 -1.69 -40.85
N ASP A 385 -15.04 -1.94 -42.15
CA ASP A 385 -16.19 -2.64 -42.73
C ASP A 385 -15.92 -4.14 -43.07
N ASP A 386 -14.70 -4.66 -42.82
CA ASP A 386 -14.34 -6.06 -43.14
C ASP A 386 -14.85 -7.06 -42.06
N ASP A 387 -15.87 -7.86 -42.38
CA ASP A 387 -16.43 -8.95 -41.51
C ASP A 387 -15.38 -9.95 -40.99
N SER A 388 -14.29 -10.14 -41.73
CA SER A 388 -13.14 -10.96 -41.32
C SER A 388 -11.83 -10.24 -41.62
N VAL A 389 -11.16 -9.81 -40.56
CA VAL A 389 -9.85 -9.14 -40.64
C VAL A 389 -8.72 -10.15 -40.68
N SER A 390 -7.58 -9.75 -41.25
CA SER A 390 -6.37 -10.57 -41.26
C SER A 390 -5.10 -9.75 -41.07
N ILE A 391 -4.03 -10.43 -40.67
CA ILE A 391 -2.69 -9.86 -40.54
C ILE A 391 -1.65 -10.95 -40.75
N ARG A 392 -0.53 -10.59 -41.37
CA ARG A 392 0.57 -11.51 -41.68
C ARG A 392 1.85 -11.01 -41.02
N LEU A 393 2.48 -11.88 -40.25
CA LEU A 393 3.70 -11.63 -39.49
C LEU A 393 4.83 -12.48 -40.05
N LEU A 394 6.00 -11.87 -40.28
CA LEU A 394 7.24 -12.59 -40.56
C LEU A 394 8.00 -12.81 -39.25
N ILE A 395 8.26 -14.08 -38.94
CA ILE A 395 8.88 -14.51 -37.69
C ILE A 395 10.11 -15.36 -38.01
N PRO A 396 11.31 -15.06 -37.48
CA PRO A 396 12.50 -15.88 -37.70
C PRO A 396 12.26 -17.36 -37.37
N SER A 397 12.73 -18.27 -38.23
CA SER A 397 12.51 -19.73 -38.08
C SER A 397 13.02 -20.27 -36.74
N LYS A 398 13.98 -19.61 -36.08
CA LYS A 398 14.43 -19.99 -34.73
C LYS A 398 13.39 -19.75 -33.64
N PHE A 399 12.48 -18.79 -33.82
CA PHE A 399 11.48 -18.39 -32.82
C PHE A 399 10.11 -19.05 -33.03
N ILE A 400 9.82 -19.61 -34.21
CA ILE A 400 8.51 -20.23 -34.52
C ILE A 400 8.13 -21.36 -33.54
N GLY A 401 9.13 -22.02 -32.94
CA GLY A 401 8.95 -23.07 -31.94
C GLY A 401 8.18 -22.63 -30.68
N CYS A 402 8.27 -21.35 -30.26
CA CYS A 402 7.54 -20.85 -29.10
C CYS A 402 6.03 -20.65 -29.37
N ILE A 403 5.65 -20.51 -30.65
CA ILE A 403 4.25 -20.37 -31.10
C ILE A 403 3.63 -21.75 -31.38
N ILE A 404 4.38 -22.67 -31.99
CA ILE A 404 3.90 -24.02 -32.29
C ILE A 404 3.79 -24.86 -31.01
N GLY A 405 4.86 -24.87 -30.19
CA GLY A 405 4.98 -25.75 -29.02
C GLY A 405 5.19 -27.24 -29.37
N LYS A 406 5.53 -28.05 -28.37
CA LYS A 406 5.75 -29.49 -28.57
C LYS A 406 4.47 -30.14 -29.13
N SER A 407 4.58 -30.84 -30.25
CA SER A 407 3.45 -31.46 -30.99
C SER A 407 2.31 -30.51 -31.36
N GLY A 408 2.58 -29.22 -31.58
CA GLY A 408 1.55 -28.23 -31.95
C GLY A 408 0.61 -27.82 -30.81
N SER A 409 0.96 -28.14 -29.56
CA SER A 409 0.14 -27.87 -28.38
C SER A 409 -0.19 -26.39 -28.17
N ILE A 410 0.78 -25.49 -28.38
CA ILE A 410 0.59 -24.05 -28.11
C ILE A 410 -0.24 -23.39 -29.21
N ILE A 411 0.02 -23.68 -30.49
CA ILE A 411 -0.79 -23.12 -31.58
C ILE A 411 -2.25 -23.62 -31.52
N ASN A 412 -2.46 -24.88 -31.14
CA ASN A 412 -3.82 -25.40 -30.93
C ASN A 412 -4.49 -24.84 -29.66
N GLU A 413 -3.72 -24.47 -28.63
CA GLU A 413 -4.24 -23.70 -27.49
C GLU A 413 -4.67 -22.28 -27.91
N ILE A 414 -3.83 -21.55 -28.66
CA ILE A 414 -4.13 -20.18 -29.13
C ILE A 414 -5.40 -20.18 -29.97
N ARG A 415 -5.48 -21.04 -31.02
CA ARG A 415 -6.67 -21.22 -31.86
C ARG A 415 -7.92 -21.54 -31.02
N LYS A 416 -7.80 -22.41 -30.01
CA LYS A 416 -8.94 -22.82 -29.17
C LYS A 416 -9.40 -21.76 -28.18
N ARG A 417 -8.48 -20.95 -27.64
CA ARG A 417 -8.79 -19.85 -26.70
C ARG A 417 -9.38 -18.65 -27.44
N THR A 418 -8.70 -18.22 -28.50
CA THR A 418 -9.00 -16.96 -29.22
C THR A 418 -9.96 -17.13 -30.39
N LYS A 419 -10.21 -18.37 -30.85
CA LYS A 419 -11.02 -18.73 -32.04
C LYS A 419 -10.48 -18.26 -33.39
N ALA A 420 -9.43 -17.44 -33.43
CA ALA A 420 -8.78 -17.03 -34.68
C ALA A 420 -8.14 -18.23 -35.40
N ASP A 421 -8.21 -18.22 -36.74
CA ASP A 421 -7.46 -19.14 -37.57
C ASP A 421 -6.01 -18.64 -37.70
N VAL A 422 -5.14 -19.20 -36.86
CA VAL A 422 -3.69 -18.98 -36.91
C VAL A 422 -3.08 -20.04 -37.81
N ARG A 423 -2.50 -19.64 -38.95
CA ARG A 423 -1.82 -20.49 -39.91
C ARG A 423 -0.33 -20.17 -39.94
N ILE A 424 0.50 -21.20 -40.11
CA ILE A 424 1.94 -21.06 -40.28
C ILE A 424 2.30 -21.73 -41.60
N SER A 425 2.86 -20.96 -42.53
CA SER A 425 3.23 -21.43 -43.86
C SER A 425 4.74 -21.31 -44.11
N LYS A 426 5.28 -22.29 -44.81
CA LYS A 426 6.69 -22.36 -45.24
C LYS A 426 6.86 -22.25 -46.77
N ALA A 427 5.76 -22.28 -47.52
CA ALA A 427 5.74 -22.50 -48.96
C ALA A 427 5.93 -21.21 -49.77
N ASP A 428 5.20 -20.15 -49.43
CA ASP A 428 5.28 -18.86 -50.13
C ASP A 428 6.04 -17.84 -49.29
N LYS A 429 7.27 -17.52 -49.72
CA LYS A 429 8.08 -16.43 -49.16
C LYS A 429 8.38 -15.40 -50.26
N PRO A 430 8.18 -14.09 -50.03
CA PRO A 430 8.64 -13.07 -50.96
C PRO A 430 10.19 -13.03 -50.95
N ARG A 431 10.82 -13.43 -52.08
CA ARG A 431 12.27 -13.72 -52.21
C ARG A 431 13.17 -12.75 -51.43
N GLY A 432 14.00 -13.25 -50.52
CA GLY A 432 14.91 -12.44 -49.70
C GLY A 432 14.70 -12.53 -48.18
N ALA A 433 13.77 -13.37 -47.70
CA ALA A 433 13.55 -13.64 -46.28
C ALA A 433 13.77 -15.14 -45.95
N ASP A 434 14.89 -15.69 -46.43
CA ASP A 434 15.10 -17.15 -46.51
C ASP A 434 15.04 -17.86 -45.15
N ALA A 435 15.36 -17.15 -44.06
CA ALA A 435 15.36 -17.65 -42.67
C ALA A 435 14.11 -17.29 -41.81
N ASN A 436 13.04 -16.73 -42.40
CA ASN A 436 11.78 -16.43 -41.69
C ASN A 436 10.66 -17.41 -42.09
N GLU A 437 9.69 -17.64 -41.20
CA GLU A 437 8.41 -18.30 -41.49
C GLU A 437 7.27 -17.29 -41.43
N LEU A 438 6.21 -17.56 -42.20
CA LEU A 438 5.06 -16.69 -42.32
C LEU A 438 3.97 -17.17 -41.37
N VAL A 439 3.50 -16.28 -40.49
CA VAL A 439 2.36 -16.52 -39.59
C VAL A 439 1.21 -15.62 -40.01
N GLU A 440 0.16 -16.24 -40.52
CA GLU A 440 -1.09 -15.59 -40.90
C GLU A 440 -2.09 -15.77 -39.74
N VAL A 441 -2.75 -14.69 -39.35
CA VAL A 441 -3.82 -14.70 -38.35
C VAL A 441 -5.05 -14.07 -39.01
N ALA A 442 -6.17 -14.80 -39.01
CA ALA A 442 -7.44 -14.34 -39.56
C ALA A 442 -8.61 -14.64 -38.60
N GLY A 443 -9.62 -13.77 -38.58
CA GLY A 443 -10.82 -13.95 -37.76
C GLY A 443 -11.64 -12.66 -37.66
N ASP A 444 -12.63 -12.64 -36.76
CA ASP A 444 -13.27 -11.39 -36.37
C ASP A 444 -12.27 -10.48 -35.60
N PRO A 445 -12.50 -9.15 -35.52
CA PRO A 445 -11.58 -8.22 -34.88
C PRO A 445 -11.26 -8.51 -33.41
N SER A 446 -12.17 -9.14 -32.65
CA SER A 446 -11.92 -9.50 -31.25
C SER A 446 -11.02 -10.74 -31.14
N SER A 447 -11.35 -11.80 -31.88
CA SER A 447 -10.57 -13.04 -31.95
C SER A 447 -9.14 -12.78 -32.45
N LEU A 448 -8.98 -11.92 -33.47
CA LEU A 448 -7.67 -11.57 -34.03
C LEU A 448 -6.83 -10.71 -33.07
N ARG A 449 -7.44 -9.76 -32.35
CA ARG A 449 -6.76 -8.96 -31.32
C ARG A 449 -6.18 -9.83 -30.21
N ASP A 450 -6.98 -10.77 -29.68
CA ASP A 450 -6.53 -11.70 -28.64
C ASP A 450 -5.43 -12.64 -29.15
N ALA A 451 -5.52 -13.12 -30.40
CA ALA A 451 -4.50 -13.94 -31.02
C ALA A 451 -3.16 -13.20 -31.17
N LEU A 452 -3.17 -11.93 -31.60
CA LEU A 452 -1.99 -11.08 -31.69
C LEU A 452 -1.32 -10.88 -30.33
N ILE A 453 -2.10 -10.59 -29.28
CA ILE A 453 -1.59 -10.42 -27.92
C ILE A 453 -0.89 -11.71 -27.46
N GLN A 454 -1.49 -12.88 -27.64
CA GLN A 454 -0.90 -14.17 -27.27
C GLN A 454 0.38 -14.50 -28.06
N ILE A 455 0.43 -14.16 -29.36
CA ILE A 455 1.59 -14.39 -30.22
C ILE A 455 2.76 -13.47 -29.86
N VAL A 456 2.53 -12.16 -29.75
CA VAL A 456 3.60 -11.18 -29.48
C VAL A 456 4.14 -11.32 -28.06
N LEU A 457 3.30 -11.62 -27.06
CA LEU A 457 3.79 -11.94 -25.71
C LEU A 457 4.64 -13.21 -25.67
N ARG A 458 4.35 -14.23 -26.51
CA ARG A 458 5.19 -15.44 -26.61
C ARG A 458 6.54 -15.17 -27.29
N LEU A 459 6.59 -14.23 -28.25
CA LEU A 459 7.86 -13.75 -28.81
C LEU A 459 8.68 -12.99 -27.77
N ARG A 460 8.06 -12.09 -26.98
CA ARG A 460 8.69 -11.39 -25.83
C ARG A 460 9.26 -12.40 -24.83
N ASP A 461 8.45 -13.35 -24.38
CA ASP A 461 8.85 -14.44 -23.48
C ASP A 461 10.01 -15.29 -24.00
N ASN A 462 10.16 -15.42 -25.32
CA ASN A 462 11.23 -16.20 -25.95
C ASN A 462 12.52 -15.37 -26.08
N VAL A 463 12.43 -14.11 -26.53
CA VAL A 463 13.58 -13.20 -26.61
C VAL A 463 14.20 -12.97 -25.23
N LEU A 464 13.39 -12.85 -24.17
CA LEU A 464 13.85 -12.75 -22.79
C LEU A 464 14.47 -14.05 -22.22
N LYS A 465 14.41 -15.18 -22.95
CA LYS A 465 15.00 -16.48 -22.54
C LYS A 465 16.19 -16.92 -23.41
N ASP A 466 16.30 -16.44 -24.66
CA ASP A 466 17.27 -16.84 -25.70
C ASP A 466 18.76 -16.51 -25.38
N ARG A 467 19.08 -16.26 -24.11
CA ARG A 467 20.42 -15.94 -23.58
C ARG A 467 20.84 -16.70 -22.32
N ASP A 468 19.94 -17.35 -21.60
CA ASP A 468 20.35 -18.23 -20.48
C ASP A 468 20.78 -19.62 -20.98
N ASP A 469 20.21 -20.11 -22.10
CA ASP A 469 20.62 -21.35 -22.78
C ASP A 469 21.95 -21.22 -23.59
N GLY A 470 22.77 -20.21 -23.28
CA GLY A 470 24.03 -19.91 -23.98
C GLY A 470 25.17 -20.92 -23.76
N LEU A 471 24.97 -21.96 -22.94
CA LEU A 471 25.90 -23.07 -22.75
C LEU A 471 25.18 -24.42 -22.93
N ASN A 472 25.76 -25.28 -23.78
CA ASN A 472 25.45 -26.70 -24.03
C ASN A 472 24.27 -27.02 -24.97
N THR A 473 24.56 -27.09 -26.28
CA THR A 473 23.85 -28.01 -27.20
C THR A 473 24.81 -28.73 -28.14
N SER A 474 25.02 -30.04 -27.92
CA SER A 474 25.30 -31.03 -28.97
C SER A 474 25.17 -32.45 -28.40
N GLY A 475 24.82 -33.42 -29.26
CA GLY A 475 24.75 -34.85 -28.90
C GLY A 475 23.43 -35.28 -28.25
N GLY A 476 22.52 -35.84 -29.04
CA GLY A 476 21.35 -36.57 -28.54
C GLY A 476 21.28 -37.97 -29.18
N ALA A 477 20.90 -38.97 -28.38
CA ALA A 477 20.49 -40.30 -28.85
C ALA A 477 19.61 -41.03 -27.82
N GLU A 478 18.47 -41.52 -28.31
CA GLU A 478 17.75 -42.76 -27.96
C GLU A 478 17.76 -43.34 -26.52
N SER A 479 16.59 -43.24 -25.87
CA SER A 479 15.68 -44.36 -25.57
C SER A 479 16.26 -45.74 -25.17
N MET A 480 15.99 -46.23 -23.93
CA MET A 480 14.99 -47.29 -23.67
C MET A 480 14.94 -47.79 -22.19
N TYR A 481 13.70 -48.08 -21.74
CA TYR A 481 13.19 -49.11 -20.79
C TYR A 481 13.99 -49.70 -19.58
N SER A 482 13.20 -49.87 -18.50
CA SER A 482 13.14 -51.00 -17.54
C SER A 482 14.04 -51.08 -16.28
N GLY A 483 13.37 -51.37 -15.15
CA GLY A 483 13.83 -52.38 -14.18
C GLY A 483 14.52 -51.92 -12.89
N GLY A 484 14.03 -52.39 -11.74
CA GLY A 484 14.84 -52.67 -10.54
C GLY A 484 14.83 -54.19 -10.26
N PRO A 485 15.21 -54.70 -9.05
CA PRO A 485 15.59 -53.98 -7.82
C PRO A 485 16.81 -54.61 -7.05
N ALA A 486 16.95 -54.25 -5.76
CA ALA A 486 17.56 -55.01 -4.63
C ALA A 486 19.07 -54.86 -4.26
N LEU A 487 19.31 -54.60 -2.95
CA LEU A 487 20.30 -55.18 -2.00
C LEU A 487 21.82 -55.18 -2.33
N SER A 488 22.80 -55.10 -1.39
CA SER A 488 22.84 -55.03 0.10
C SER A 488 24.22 -54.52 0.61
N MET A 489 24.33 -54.16 1.90
CA MET A 489 25.59 -53.81 2.61
C MET A 489 26.31 -55.05 3.22
N PRO A 490 27.60 -54.95 3.60
CA PRO A 490 27.93 -55.06 5.04
C PRO A 490 29.03 -54.10 5.56
N SER A 491 29.41 -54.26 6.83
CA SER A 491 30.01 -53.26 7.74
C SER A 491 31.34 -53.64 8.40
N VAL A 492 32.07 -52.65 8.98
CA VAL A 492 33.02 -52.85 10.10
C VAL A 492 32.87 -51.71 11.15
N LEU A 493 33.06 -52.01 12.44
CA LEU A 493 33.06 -51.09 13.61
C LEU A 493 34.39 -51.18 14.37
N PRO A 494 34.78 -50.18 15.20
CA PRO A 494 34.59 -50.24 16.67
C PRO A 494 34.40 -48.85 17.36
N SER A 495 34.30 -48.69 18.69
CA SER A 495 33.32 -49.23 19.68
C SER A 495 33.51 -48.61 21.10
N VAL A 496 32.57 -47.74 21.53
CA VAL A 496 31.94 -47.58 22.88
C VAL A 496 32.67 -48.09 24.16
N PRO A 497 32.82 -47.26 25.24
CA PRO A 497 32.04 -47.49 26.49
C PRO A 497 31.55 -46.23 27.29
N PRO A 498 30.54 -46.34 28.20
CA PRO A 498 29.71 -45.20 28.65
C PRO A 498 29.21 -45.21 30.15
N ILE A 499 28.14 -44.44 30.46
CA ILE A 499 27.14 -44.57 31.57
C ILE A 499 27.47 -44.03 32.99
N SER A 500 26.58 -43.18 33.54
CA SER A 500 25.83 -43.41 34.81
C SER A 500 24.89 -42.24 35.16
N SER A 501 23.95 -42.45 36.11
CA SER A 501 22.97 -41.42 36.53
C SER A 501 22.44 -41.63 37.96
N MET A 502 22.33 -40.55 38.73
CA MET A 502 21.57 -40.39 39.99
C MET A 502 21.15 -38.91 40.11
N ARG A 503 19.96 -38.48 40.56
CA ARG A 503 19.04 -38.80 41.68
C ARG A 503 19.20 -37.86 42.89
N TYR A 504 18.14 -37.09 43.12
CA TYR A 504 17.61 -36.58 44.39
C TYR A 504 18.30 -35.41 45.16
N ASP A 505 17.47 -34.37 45.33
CA ASP A 505 17.19 -33.61 46.56
C ASP A 505 17.98 -32.38 47.02
N GLN A 506 17.18 -31.33 47.29
CA GLN A 506 17.27 -30.33 48.39
C GLN A 506 18.48 -29.35 48.48
N ARG A 507 18.38 -28.15 49.09
CA ARG A 507 17.27 -27.22 49.45
C ARG A 507 17.88 -25.96 50.11
N ALA A 508 17.18 -24.82 50.06
CA ALA A 508 17.38 -23.62 50.92
C ALA A 508 18.72 -22.85 50.75
N GLU A 509 18.68 -21.57 50.36
CA GLU A 509 18.66 -20.35 51.21
C GLU A 509 20.09 -19.85 51.58
N SER A 510 20.50 -18.68 51.08
CA SER A 510 20.32 -17.35 51.72
C SER A 510 21.38 -17.05 52.78
N GLY A 511 22.38 -16.24 52.40
CA GLY A 511 23.42 -15.74 53.31
C GLY A 511 24.13 -14.52 52.72
N SER A 512 24.12 -13.41 53.45
CA SER A 512 24.67 -12.12 52.99
C SER A 512 26.14 -11.93 53.39
N GLY A 513 26.84 -11.05 52.65
CA GLY A 513 27.74 -10.08 53.30
C GLY A 513 29.18 -10.02 52.82
N LEU A 514 29.58 -8.82 52.36
CA LEU A 514 30.96 -8.35 52.13
C LEU A 514 31.74 -9.11 51.04
N GLY A 515 32.77 -8.55 50.40
CA GLY A 515 33.27 -7.16 50.44
C GLY A 515 34.64 -7.06 49.72
N LEU A 516 34.98 -5.85 49.25
CA LEU A 516 36.25 -5.49 48.58
C LEU A 516 36.56 -6.16 47.23
N LEU A 517 36.38 -5.37 46.16
CA LEU A 517 37.38 -5.02 45.13
C LEU A 517 38.61 -5.97 44.98
N SER A 518 38.95 -6.43 43.78
CA SER A 518 39.46 -5.53 42.72
C SER A 518 39.40 -6.14 41.30
N SER A 519 39.73 -5.34 40.29
CA SER A 519 39.60 -5.65 38.85
C SER A 519 40.89 -5.47 38.05
N GLY A 520 41.13 -6.34 37.07
CA GLY A 520 42.17 -6.22 36.04
C GLY A 520 42.25 -7.53 35.25
N SER A 521 41.87 -7.60 33.97
CA SER A 521 42.49 -6.96 32.79
C SER A 521 43.88 -7.51 32.50
N LEU A 522 44.03 -8.20 31.36
CA LEU A 522 45.30 -8.70 30.85
C LEU A 522 45.55 -8.17 29.43
N TYR A 523 45.82 -6.86 29.35
CA TYR A 523 46.44 -6.25 28.17
C TYR A 523 47.96 -6.22 28.37
N GLY A 524 48.69 -6.98 27.55
CA GLY A 524 50.15 -6.97 27.57
C GLY A 524 50.73 -5.88 26.69
N TYR A 525 51.27 -4.82 27.30
CA TYR A 525 52.36 -4.01 26.73
C TYR A 525 53.26 -3.48 27.85
N GLY A 526 54.50 -3.13 27.52
CA GLY A 526 55.56 -2.81 28.49
C GLY A 526 55.34 -1.52 29.29
N SER A 527 56.06 -1.45 30.43
CA SER A 527 56.18 -0.28 31.32
C SER A 527 56.67 1.00 30.59
N VAL A 528 56.45 2.22 31.09
CA VAL A 528 57.23 2.86 32.18
C VAL A 528 56.40 3.85 33.04
N SER A 529 56.79 3.89 34.31
CA SER A 529 56.32 4.57 35.54
C SER A 529 55.85 6.06 35.58
N MET A 530 55.02 6.35 36.61
CA MET A 530 54.81 7.62 37.37
C MET A 530 54.20 8.82 36.61
N GLY A 531 53.32 9.66 37.17
CA GLY A 531 52.61 9.77 38.47
C GLY A 531 52.02 11.21 38.54
N GLU A 532 51.17 11.70 39.44
CA GLU A 532 50.29 11.25 40.54
C GLU A 532 49.64 12.57 41.07
N ASN A 533 48.40 12.56 41.61
CA ASN A 533 47.69 13.71 42.25
C ASN A 533 47.28 14.91 41.33
N GLY A 534 46.22 15.70 41.62
CA GLY A 534 45.24 15.66 42.72
C GLY A 534 44.08 16.68 42.55
N TYR A 535 43.20 16.79 43.54
CA TYR A 535 42.07 17.75 43.64
C TYR A 535 42.49 19.23 43.45
N GLY A 536 41.65 20.20 43.04
CA GLY A 536 40.22 20.19 42.66
C GLY A 536 39.58 21.60 42.79
N SER A 537 38.25 21.71 42.58
CA SER A 537 37.40 22.90 42.80
C SER A 537 37.26 23.98 41.69
N MET A 538 36.09 24.62 41.73
CA MET A 538 35.48 25.63 40.85
C MET A 538 36.14 27.05 41.02
N SER A 539 35.81 28.13 40.28
CA SER A 539 34.56 28.46 39.56
C SER A 539 34.69 29.72 38.63
N LEU A 540 33.56 30.12 38.02
CA LEU A 540 33.16 31.46 37.51
C LEU A 540 33.72 32.02 36.16
N TYR A 541 32.75 32.34 35.30
CA TYR A 541 32.56 33.55 34.46
C TYR A 541 33.33 33.83 33.15
N SER A 542 32.57 34.47 32.26
CA SER A 542 32.87 34.92 30.89
C SER A 542 33.13 36.44 30.84
N SER A 543 33.98 36.92 29.91
CA SER A 543 33.69 38.15 29.14
C SER A 543 34.62 38.44 27.94
N LYS A 544 34.05 38.34 26.73
CA LYS A 544 34.08 39.28 25.56
C LYS A 544 35.31 40.17 25.19
N LEU A 545 35.61 40.13 23.87
CA LEU A 545 35.94 41.21 22.88
C LEU A 545 37.41 41.47 22.39
N TYR A 546 37.50 41.58 21.05
CA TYR A 546 38.48 42.23 20.14
C TYR A 546 40.03 42.15 20.30
N GLY A 547 40.68 41.90 19.16
CA GLY A 547 42.14 42.00 18.91
C GLY A 547 42.55 41.07 17.76
N GLY A 548 43.56 41.40 16.94
CA GLY A 548 43.91 40.56 15.78
C GLY A 548 45.31 40.79 15.18
N SER A 549 45.61 40.00 14.15
CA SER A 549 46.80 40.05 13.26
C SER A 549 48.16 39.56 13.82
N ALA A 550 48.49 38.30 13.53
CA ALA A 550 49.86 37.83 13.17
C ALA A 550 49.78 36.47 12.43
N LEU A 551 50.71 36.19 11.51
CA LEU A 551 50.77 34.93 10.71
C LEU A 551 52.14 34.22 10.87
N PRO A 552 52.19 32.86 10.96
CA PRO A 552 53.42 32.07 10.91
C PRO A 552 53.93 31.75 9.47
N PRO A 553 55.15 31.16 9.32
CA PRO A 553 55.84 30.96 8.03
C PRO A 553 55.43 29.67 7.24
N PRO A 554 55.85 29.53 5.96
CA PRO A 554 55.38 28.46 5.08
C PRO A 554 56.04 27.08 5.31
N SER A 555 55.25 26.03 5.13
CA SER A 555 55.64 24.61 5.21
C SER A 555 56.06 24.03 3.86
N THR A 556 57.07 23.16 3.82
CA THR A 556 57.39 22.28 2.67
C THR A 556 56.64 20.94 2.80
N LEU A 557 56.20 20.36 1.68
CA LEU A 557 55.51 19.06 1.63
C LEU A 557 56.33 18.05 0.80
N GLU A 558 56.45 16.81 1.29
CA GLU A 558 57.15 15.72 0.60
C GLU A 558 56.15 14.60 0.23
N MET A 559 56.30 14.01 -0.95
CA MET A 559 55.39 12.98 -1.46
C MET A 559 56.12 11.94 -2.32
N LEU A 560 55.86 10.65 -2.08
CA LEU A 560 56.44 9.55 -2.86
C LEU A 560 55.79 9.42 -4.25
N VAL A 561 56.62 9.18 -5.26
CA VAL A 561 56.25 8.99 -6.67
C VAL A 561 56.68 7.59 -7.11
N PRO A 562 55.72 6.66 -7.34
CA PRO A 562 56.03 5.32 -7.83
C PRO A 562 56.73 5.34 -9.20
N VAL A 563 57.72 4.47 -9.41
CA VAL A 563 58.57 4.43 -10.62
C VAL A 563 57.75 4.41 -11.93
N ASN A 564 56.66 3.64 -11.96
CA ASN A 564 55.77 3.53 -13.12
C ASN A 564 54.91 4.79 -13.40
N ALA A 565 54.84 5.72 -12.46
CA ALA A 565 54.16 7.01 -12.58
C ALA A 565 55.11 8.16 -12.95
N VAL A 566 56.40 8.08 -12.59
CA VAL A 566 57.41 9.15 -12.81
C VAL A 566 57.39 9.69 -14.25
N GLY A 567 57.39 8.81 -15.26
CA GLY A 567 57.35 9.22 -16.67
C GLY A 567 56.09 10.00 -17.08
N LYS A 568 54.95 9.78 -16.41
CA LYS A 568 53.71 10.57 -16.61
C LYS A 568 53.75 11.89 -15.83
N VAL A 569 54.29 11.88 -14.61
CA VAL A 569 54.46 13.07 -13.76
C VAL A 569 55.41 14.08 -14.43
N MET A 570 56.58 13.62 -14.91
CA MET A 570 57.54 14.45 -15.63
C MET A 570 57.01 14.85 -17.02
N GLY A 571 56.39 13.93 -17.74
CA GLY A 571 56.06 14.10 -19.16
C GLY A 571 57.31 14.09 -20.05
N LYS A 572 57.10 14.00 -21.37
CA LYS A 572 58.20 13.91 -22.34
C LYS A 572 59.05 15.19 -22.29
N GLY A 573 60.30 15.08 -21.84
CA GLY A 573 61.21 16.22 -21.64
C GLY A 573 60.89 17.11 -20.42
N GLY A 574 60.20 16.60 -19.40
CA GLY A 574 59.87 17.38 -18.19
C GLY A 574 58.72 18.38 -18.34
N ALA A 575 58.05 18.39 -19.50
CA ALA A 575 57.03 19.37 -19.86
C ALA A 575 55.80 19.40 -18.92
N ASN A 576 55.46 18.30 -18.25
CA ASN A 576 54.35 18.29 -17.30
C ASN A 576 54.74 18.99 -15.99
N ILE A 577 55.94 18.74 -15.45
CA ILE A 577 56.45 19.46 -14.27
C ILE A 577 56.64 20.95 -14.58
N ALA A 578 57.17 21.29 -15.76
CA ALA A 578 57.30 22.68 -16.18
C ALA A 578 55.94 23.40 -16.22
N ASN A 579 54.89 22.75 -16.74
CA ASN A 579 53.52 23.28 -16.72
C ASN A 579 52.91 23.32 -15.30
N ILE A 580 53.17 22.33 -14.45
CA ILE A 580 52.69 22.31 -13.06
C ILE A 580 53.31 23.47 -12.27
N ARG A 581 54.64 23.64 -12.31
CA ARG A 581 55.35 24.79 -11.70
C ARG A 581 54.81 26.12 -12.25
N LYS A 582 54.67 26.25 -13.57
CA LYS A 582 54.18 27.48 -14.23
C LYS A 582 52.74 27.85 -13.89
N ILE A 583 51.87 26.87 -13.62
CA ILE A 583 50.44 27.11 -13.33
C ILE A 583 50.14 27.21 -11.83
N SER A 584 50.88 26.49 -10.98
CA SER A 584 50.71 26.56 -9.51
C SER A 584 51.53 27.68 -8.87
N GLY A 585 52.67 28.07 -9.47
CA GLY A 585 53.67 28.94 -8.85
C GLY A 585 54.50 28.29 -7.74
N ALA A 586 54.26 27.00 -7.42
CA ALA A 586 55.06 26.24 -6.47
C ALA A 586 56.36 25.73 -7.11
N MET A 587 57.42 25.66 -6.31
CA MET A 587 58.60 24.85 -6.60
C MET A 587 58.26 23.37 -6.38
N VAL A 588 58.60 22.54 -7.36
CA VAL A 588 58.32 21.09 -7.35
C VAL A 588 59.55 20.37 -7.89
N GLU A 589 60.38 19.83 -7.01
CA GLU A 589 61.59 19.07 -7.36
C GLU A 589 61.38 17.58 -7.10
N ILE A 590 61.93 16.73 -7.96
CA ILE A 590 61.88 15.28 -7.79
C ILE A 590 63.31 14.78 -7.58
N SER A 591 63.54 14.12 -6.46
CA SER A 591 64.80 13.45 -6.11
C SER A 591 64.64 11.94 -6.23
N GLU A 592 65.73 11.23 -6.55
CA GLU A 592 65.78 9.78 -6.41
C GLU A 592 65.97 9.43 -4.92
N SER A 593 65.13 8.57 -4.35
CA SER A 593 65.37 8.11 -2.98
C SER A 593 66.57 7.17 -2.95
N LYS A 594 67.42 7.28 -1.92
CA LYS A 594 68.54 6.35 -1.69
C LYS A 594 68.09 4.96 -1.19
N SER A 595 66.84 4.56 -1.47
CA SER A 595 66.26 3.30 -1.03
C SER A 595 66.28 2.26 -2.15
N SER A 596 66.51 1.00 -1.81
CA SER A 596 66.64 -0.12 -2.76
C SER A 596 65.33 -0.54 -3.46
N ARG A 597 64.29 0.30 -3.42
CA ARG A 597 63.01 0.12 -4.13
C ARG A 597 62.85 1.04 -5.35
N GLY A 598 63.73 2.04 -5.52
CA GLY A 598 63.76 2.91 -6.71
C GLY A 598 62.70 4.02 -6.76
N ASP A 599 61.78 4.07 -5.80
CA ASP A 599 60.77 5.14 -5.72
C ASP A 599 61.41 6.52 -5.58
N HIS A 600 60.81 7.52 -6.23
CA HIS A 600 61.31 8.90 -6.25
C HIS A 600 60.52 9.76 -5.25
N VAL A 601 61.08 10.85 -4.75
CA VAL A 601 60.39 11.77 -3.82
C VAL A 601 60.21 13.13 -4.47
N ALA A 602 58.97 13.61 -4.52
CA ALA A 602 58.63 14.97 -4.92
C ALA A 602 58.61 15.89 -3.68
N HIS A 603 59.53 16.85 -3.63
CA HIS A 603 59.54 17.93 -2.65
C HIS A 603 58.82 19.14 -3.26
N ILE A 604 57.78 19.62 -2.59
CA ILE A 604 56.89 20.70 -3.02
C ILE A 604 57.02 21.85 -2.01
N SER A 605 57.40 23.05 -2.47
CA SER A 605 57.51 24.25 -1.64
C SER A 605 56.82 25.45 -2.29
N GLY A 606 56.14 26.27 -1.48
CA GLY A 606 55.25 27.35 -1.92
C GLY A 606 54.25 27.71 -0.82
N THR A 607 53.24 28.53 -1.15
CA THR A 607 52.13 28.79 -0.22
C THR A 607 51.14 27.61 -0.17
N PRO A 608 50.34 27.45 0.90
CA PRO A 608 49.39 26.33 1.01
C PRO A 608 48.40 26.23 -0.17
N GLU A 609 48.00 27.36 -0.76
CA GLU A 609 47.12 27.40 -1.93
C GLU A 609 47.82 26.84 -3.18
N GLN A 610 49.09 27.23 -3.40
CA GLN A 610 49.90 26.73 -4.51
C GLN A 610 50.09 25.20 -4.39
N MET A 611 50.32 24.69 -3.17
CA MET A 611 50.39 23.25 -2.90
C MET A 611 49.08 22.53 -3.19
N ARG A 612 47.94 23.10 -2.74
CA ARG A 612 46.61 22.53 -2.98
C ARG A 612 46.28 22.49 -4.48
N LEU A 613 46.76 23.46 -5.26
CA LEU A 613 46.69 23.47 -6.73
C LEU A 613 47.58 22.40 -7.38
N VAL A 614 48.81 22.16 -6.88
CA VAL A 614 49.66 21.04 -7.35
C VAL A 614 48.96 19.71 -7.09
N LEU A 615 48.52 19.45 -5.86
CA LEU A 615 47.87 18.21 -5.46
C LEU A 615 46.59 17.96 -6.26
N GLY A 616 45.66 18.91 -6.28
CA GLY A 616 44.40 18.77 -7.03
C GLY A 616 44.61 18.51 -8.53
N LYS A 617 45.64 19.12 -9.13
CA LYS A 617 45.94 18.92 -10.55
C LYS A 617 46.65 17.58 -10.82
N ALA A 618 47.53 17.14 -9.92
CA ALA A 618 48.14 15.82 -10.00
C ALA A 618 47.12 14.67 -9.80
N SER A 619 46.15 14.84 -8.90
CA SER A 619 45.00 13.95 -8.76
C SER A 619 44.12 13.94 -10.02
N SER A 620 43.90 15.09 -10.66
CA SER A 620 43.15 15.16 -11.94
C SER A 620 43.83 14.45 -13.11
N LEU A 621 45.14 14.18 -13.00
CA LEU A 621 45.92 13.38 -13.95
C LEU A 621 46.01 11.89 -13.54
N GLY A 622 45.41 11.50 -12.41
CA GLY A 622 45.41 10.12 -11.89
C GLY A 622 46.77 9.65 -11.36
N LEU A 623 47.58 10.57 -10.80
CA LEU A 623 48.99 10.30 -10.48
C LEU A 623 49.28 9.96 -9.01
N PHE A 624 48.36 10.25 -8.07
CA PHE A 624 48.55 9.98 -6.64
C PHE A 624 47.24 9.58 -5.94
N ASN A 625 47.34 8.67 -4.97
CA ASN A 625 46.30 8.39 -3.97
C ASN A 625 46.76 9.00 -2.63
N SER A 626 45.92 9.83 -1.99
CA SER A 626 46.16 10.33 -0.63
C SER A 626 44.83 10.62 0.08
N THR A 627 44.85 10.57 1.41
CA THR A 627 43.69 10.68 2.30
C THR A 627 43.83 11.88 3.25
N LEU A 628 42.70 12.34 3.82
CA LEU A 628 42.57 13.39 4.87
C LEU A 628 42.83 14.85 4.41
N PRO A 629 42.38 15.89 5.16
CA PRO A 629 41.05 16.06 5.78
C PRO A 629 40.41 17.46 5.48
N ASP A 630 39.40 17.86 6.27
CA ASP A 630 38.31 18.78 5.92
C ASP A 630 38.52 20.32 5.99
N SER A 631 37.70 21.02 5.17
CA SER A 631 37.04 22.32 5.46
C SER A 631 37.88 23.64 5.43
N PRO A 632 37.26 24.85 5.51
CA PRO A 632 36.10 25.34 4.71
C PRO A 632 36.24 26.80 4.16
N THR A 633 35.17 27.28 3.48
CA THR A 633 34.80 28.69 3.13
C THR A 633 35.51 29.41 1.95
N LYS A 634 34.96 30.50 1.37
CA LYS A 634 33.62 30.73 0.73
C LYS A 634 33.62 32.07 -0.09
N ALA A 635 32.67 32.23 -1.03
CA ALA A 635 32.39 33.44 -1.87
C ALA A 635 33.47 33.81 -2.93
N GLY A 636 33.20 34.57 -4.01
CA GLY A 636 31.94 35.13 -4.56
C GLY A 636 32.01 35.22 -6.12
N ILE A 637 30.90 35.15 -6.87
CA ILE A 637 29.99 36.25 -7.30
C ILE A 637 30.44 36.97 -8.61
N GLU A 638 29.67 36.73 -9.68
CA GLU A 638 29.49 37.54 -10.93
C GLU A 638 30.75 37.80 -11.82
N THR A 639 30.68 38.32 -13.06
CA THR A 639 29.57 38.92 -13.87
C THR A 639 29.72 38.63 -15.38
N ALA A 640 28.66 38.96 -16.14
CA ALA A 640 28.67 39.48 -17.53
C ALA A 640 28.82 38.56 -18.77
N LYS A 641 27.83 38.70 -19.65
CA LYS A 641 27.83 38.37 -21.10
C LYS A 641 28.82 39.29 -21.85
N ARG A 642 29.38 38.85 -23.00
CA ARG A 642 29.01 39.39 -24.35
C ARG A 642 29.84 38.89 -25.57
N ILE A 643 29.24 39.14 -26.74
CA ILE A 643 29.80 39.33 -28.09
C ILE A 643 30.11 38.08 -28.95
N CYS A 644 29.73 38.22 -30.22
CA CYS A 644 29.61 37.19 -31.26
C CYS A 644 30.71 37.33 -32.33
N CYS A 645 30.62 36.44 -33.34
CA CYS A 645 31.20 36.52 -34.68
C CYS A 645 32.72 36.23 -34.83
N GLY A 646 33.13 35.50 -35.88
CA GLY A 646 32.32 34.77 -36.86
C GLY A 646 33.07 34.26 -38.09
N ARG A 647 32.42 33.38 -38.87
CA ARG A 647 32.86 32.70 -40.13
C ARG A 647 34.03 31.69 -39.92
N ALA A 648 33.85 30.39 -40.17
CA ALA A 648 33.65 29.65 -41.44
C ALA A 648 35.00 29.28 -42.12
N LEU A 649 35.20 28.11 -42.75
CA LEU A 649 34.27 27.10 -43.30
C LEU A 649 34.54 25.64 -42.83
N SER A 650 33.76 24.70 -43.41
CA SER A 650 33.84 23.22 -43.46
C SER A 650 35.25 22.59 -43.55
N THR A 651 35.46 21.30 -43.26
CA THR A 651 34.56 20.12 -43.31
C THR A 651 34.50 19.28 -42.02
N SER A 652 33.55 18.35 -41.94
CA SER A 652 33.10 17.74 -40.67
C SER A 652 33.24 16.21 -40.60
N SER A 653 34.07 15.72 -39.69
CA SER A 653 34.08 14.32 -39.24
C SER A 653 33.23 14.14 -37.98
N LEU A 654 32.42 13.08 -37.91
CA LEU A 654 31.37 12.98 -36.88
C LEU A 654 31.92 12.68 -35.47
N LYS A 655 31.58 13.56 -34.53
CA LYS A 655 31.77 13.35 -33.09
C LYS A 655 30.83 12.24 -32.61
N LYS A 656 31.30 11.37 -31.70
CA LYS A 656 30.44 10.39 -31.00
C LYS A 656 29.26 11.13 -30.37
N ARG A 657 28.06 10.93 -30.92
CA ARG A 657 26.83 11.59 -30.47
C ARG A 657 26.32 10.89 -29.22
N VAL A 658 26.98 11.16 -28.08
CA VAL A 658 26.43 10.87 -26.75
C VAL A 658 25.06 11.51 -26.72
N ILE A 659 24.00 10.70 -26.73
CA ILE A 659 22.66 11.16 -26.39
C ILE A 659 22.71 11.42 -24.89
N ARG A 660 23.18 12.63 -24.53
CA ARG A 660 22.61 13.31 -23.37
C ARG A 660 21.11 13.28 -23.64
N ARG A 661 20.37 12.45 -22.89
CA ARG A 661 18.97 12.77 -22.63
C ARG A 661 19.02 14.14 -22.01
N SER A 662 18.70 15.16 -22.80
CA SER A 662 18.04 16.33 -22.27
C SER A 662 16.74 15.80 -21.69
N PHE A 663 16.81 15.38 -20.42
CA PHE A 663 15.77 15.79 -19.48
C PHE A 663 15.41 17.23 -19.86
N ALA A 664 14.14 17.49 -20.16
CA ALA A 664 13.67 18.87 -20.12
C ALA A 664 14.15 19.40 -18.77
N ALA A 665 14.94 20.48 -18.78
CA ALA A 665 15.53 20.98 -17.55
C ALA A 665 14.37 21.23 -16.59
N VAL A 666 14.36 20.55 -15.44
CA VAL A 666 13.48 20.91 -14.33
C VAL A 666 13.66 22.42 -14.17
N PRO A 667 12.60 23.24 -14.36
CA PRO A 667 12.76 24.66 -14.61
C PRO A 667 13.71 25.26 -13.58
N GLN A 668 14.81 25.87 -14.03
CA GLN A 668 15.87 26.36 -13.14
C GLN A 668 15.24 27.33 -12.15
N ALA A 669 15.06 26.86 -10.91
CA ALA A 669 14.32 27.48 -9.81
C ALA A 669 13.48 28.68 -10.27
N SER A 670 12.28 28.40 -10.81
CA SER A 670 11.28 29.46 -10.97
C SER A 670 11.15 30.22 -9.65
N SER A 671 10.91 31.53 -9.74
CA SER A 671 10.62 32.39 -8.58
C SER A 671 9.68 31.66 -7.62
N PRO A 672 9.91 31.74 -6.29
CA PRO A 672 9.22 30.91 -5.31
C PRO A 672 7.72 30.93 -5.57
N SER A 673 7.19 29.77 -5.98
CA SER A 673 5.78 29.65 -6.34
C SER A 673 4.94 30.09 -5.15
N SER A 674 3.94 30.92 -5.44
CA SER A 674 3.06 31.46 -4.40
C SER A 674 2.39 30.33 -3.62
N SER A 675 2.01 30.59 -2.38
CA SER A 675 1.22 29.67 -1.57
C SER A 675 -0.02 29.17 -2.35
N GLN A 676 -0.63 30.03 -3.17
CA GLN A 676 -1.78 29.67 -4.00
C GLN A 676 -1.41 28.73 -5.16
N GLU A 677 -0.29 28.94 -5.87
CA GLU A 677 0.19 28.02 -6.90
C GLU A 677 0.48 26.63 -6.33
N LEU A 678 1.11 26.58 -5.16
CA LEU A 678 1.48 25.33 -4.50
C LEU A 678 0.25 24.58 -3.97
N ILE A 679 -0.73 25.28 -3.38
CA ILE A 679 -2.03 24.70 -2.99
C ILE A 679 -2.81 24.20 -4.21
N ASN A 680 -2.81 24.95 -5.33
CA ASN A 680 -3.47 24.52 -6.57
C ASN A 680 -2.79 23.27 -7.16
N SER A 681 -1.45 23.18 -7.08
CA SER A 681 -0.68 22.02 -7.52
C SER A 681 -0.94 20.79 -6.64
N GLU A 682 -0.98 20.95 -5.32
CA GLU A 682 -1.38 19.87 -4.40
C GLU A 682 -2.81 19.40 -4.69
N TYR A 683 -3.76 20.31 -4.90
CA TYR A 683 -5.13 19.98 -5.28
C TYR A 683 -5.20 19.23 -6.63
N GLN A 684 -4.31 19.54 -7.59
CA GLN A 684 -4.30 18.87 -8.89
C GLN A 684 -3.65 17.47 -8.87
N TYR A 685 -2.64 17.25 -8.01
CA TYR A 685 -1.78 16.06 -8.07
C TYR A 685 -1.76 15.18 -6.81
N SER A 686 -2.40 15.61 -5.72
CA SER A 686 -2.49 14.87 -4.45
C SER A 686 -3.90 14.34 -4.17
N ALA A 687 -4.03 13.40 -3.24
CA ALA A 687 -5.31 12.88 -2.79
C ALA A 687 -5.96 13.84 -1.76
N HIS A 688 -7.26 14.11 -1.90
CA HIS A 688 -7.98 15.09 -1.06
C HIS A 688 -8.40 14.51 0.31
N ASN A 689 -7.54 13.70 0.93
CA ASN A 689 -7.82 13.04 2.21
C ASN A 689 -7.42 13.88 3.45
N TYR A 690 -7.19 15.18 3.28
CA TYR A 690 -6.91 16.16 4.33
C TYR A 690 -7.64 17.48 4.02
N HIS A 691 -7.96 18.22 5.08
CA HIS A 691 -8.42 19.61 5.01
C HIS A 691 -7.42 20.50 5.78
N PRO A 692 -6.36 21.01 5.11
CA PRO A 692 -5.34 21.84 5.75
C PRO A 692 -5.84 23.26 6.00
N ILE A 693 -5.29 23.92 7.02
CA ILE A 693 -5.30 25.39 7.08
C ILE A 693 -4.57 25.89 5.81
N PRO A 694 -5.08 26.88 5.06
CA PRO A 694 -4.50 27.31 3.79
C PRO A 694 -3.21 28.12 4.01
N ILE A 695 -2.11 27.43 4.25
CA ILE A 695 -0.77 27.96 4.48
C ILE A 695 0.27 26.97 3.93
N VAL A 696 1.33 27.46 3.30
CA VAL A 696 2.43 26.64 2.79
C VAL A 696 3.69 26.91 3.62
N PHE A 697 4.36 25.86 4.08
CA PHE A 697 5.60 26.00 4.86
C PHE A 697 6.77 26.02 3.89
N SER A 698 7.51 27.14 3.80
CA SER A 698 8.72 27.26 2.98
C SER A 698 9.99 27.07 3.80
N GLN A 699 10.04 27.66 5.00
CA GLN A 699 11.13 27.52 5.96
C GLN A 699 10.58 27.41 7.38
N ALA A 700 11.29 26.72 8.28
CA ALA A 700 10.93 26.67 9.70
C ALA A 700 12.16 26.48 10.58
N LYS A 701 12.13 27.05 11.80
CA LYS A 701 13.20 26.95 12.79
C LYS A 701 12.65 27.14 14.20
N GLY A 702 12.85 26.16 15.09
CA GLY A 702 12.32 26.21 16.45
C GLY A 702 10.79 26.23 16.45
N SER A 703 10.21 27.26 17.05
CA SER A 703 8.77 27.58 17.07
C SER A 703 8.30 28.39 15.85
N CYS A 704 9.19 28.94 15.03
CA CYS A 704 8.84 29.86 13.94
C CYS A 704 8.78 29.15 12.57
N ILE A 705 7.75 29.47 11.79
CA ILE A 705 7.55 29.07 10.39
C ILE A 705 7.56 30.32 9.49
N GLN A 706 7.88 30.15 8.21
CA GLN A 706 7.78 31.17 7.17
C GLN A 706 7.20 30.56 5.86
N ASP A 707 6.30 31.30 5.20
CA ASP A 707 5.69 30.92 3.91
C ASP A 707 6.51 31.42 2.70
N PRO A 708 6.21 31.00 1.44
CA PRO A 708 6.91 31.48 0.24
C PRO A 708 6.87 33.00 0.06
N GLU A 709 5.80 33.65 0.52
CA GLU A 709 5.62 35.10 0.55
C GLU A 709 6.48 35.81 1.62
N GLY A 710 7.10 35.04 2.53
CA GLY A 710 8.00 35.54 3.56
C GLY A 710 7.31 35.97 4.86
N LYS A 711 5.99 35.81 5.01
CA LYS A 711 5.28 36.06 6.26
C LYS A 711 5.65 34.98 7.28
N ARG A 712 5.83 35.41 8.53
CA ARG A 712 6.23 34.56 9.66
C ARG A 712 5.02 34.16 10.50
N TYR A 713 5.12 32.98 11.12
CA TYR A 713 4.10 32.41 12.00
C TYR A 713 4.71 31.64 13.17
N LEU A 714 3.98 31.51 14.28
CA LEU A 714 4.28 30.60 15.39
C LEU A 714 3.55 29.26 15.20
N ASP A 715 4.28 28.16 15.35
CA ASP A 715 3.72 26.81 15.35
C ASP A 715 3.08 26.48 16.71
N PHE A 716 1.76 26.30 16.74
CA PHE A 716 0.99 25.81 17.89
C PHE A 716 0.40 24.42 17.65
N LEU A 717 0.96 23.65 16.70
CA LEU A 717 0.57 22.27 16.39
C LEU A 717 1.74 21.26 16.50
N SER A 718 2.99 21.67 16.26
CA SER A 718 4.20 20.82 16.26
C SER A 718 4.08 19.57 15.37
N ALA A 719 3.33 19.64 14.27
CA ALA A 719 2.88 18.48 13.50
C ALA A 719 2.31 17.34 14.40
N TYR A 720 1.33 17.69 15.24
CA TYR A 720 0.66 16.81 16.20
C TYR A 720 1.60 16.18 17.25
N SER A 721 2.51 17.00 17.81
CA SER A 721 3.59 16.61 18.73
C SER A 721 4.72 15.76 18.13
N ALA A 722 5.01 15.89 16.83
CA ALA A 722 6.21 15.33 16.21
C ALA A 722 7.45 16.24 16.30
N VAL A 723 7.26 17.56 16.44
CA VAL A 723 8.32 18.56 16.47
C VAL A 723 8.54 19.09 17.89
N ASN A 724 8.68 18.20 18.88
CA ASN A 724 8.86 18.59 20.28
C ASN A 724 10.15 19.42 20.48
N GLN A 725 11.21 19.12 19.74
CA GLN A 725 12.53 19.76 19.81
C GLN A 725 12.62 21.07 19.00
N GLY A 726 11.55 21.48 18.31
CA GLY A 726 11.55 22.62 17.40
C GLY A 726 12.06 22.28 15.99
N HIS A 727 11.54 23.01 15.00
CA HIS A 727 11.83 22.78 13.58
C HIS A 727 13.33 22.91 13.28
N CYS A 728 13.83 22.00 12.43
CA CYS A 728 15.21 21.98 11.95
C CYS A 728 16.28 22.05 13.06
N HIS A 729 16.05 21.36 14.20
CA HIS A 729 16.94 21.47 15.36
C HIS A 729 18.41 21.10 15.02
N PRO A 730 19.40 22.00 15.24
CA PRO A 730 20.75 21.85 14.67
C PRO A 730 21.46 20.53 15.00
N LYS A 731 21.31 20.02 16.23
CA LYS A 731 21.93 18.74 16.65
C LYS A 731 21.35 17.54 15.88
N ILE A 732 20.05 17.57 15.60
CA ILE A 732 19.32 16.47 14.95
C ILE A 732 19.59 16.48 13.43
N ILE A 733 19.57 17.66 12.81
CA ILE A 733 19.93 17.83 11.39
C ILE A 733 21.39 17.43 11.16
N LYS A 734 22.31 17.81 12.06
CA LYS A 734 23.70 17.40 11.99
C LYS A 734 23.86 15.86 12.07
N ALA A 735 23.18 15.21 13.02
CA ALA A 735 23.22 13.75 13.16
C ALA A 735 22.64 13.02 11.94
N LEU A 736 21.62 13.58 11.28
CA LEU A 736 21.12 13.08 9.99
C LEU A 736 22.21 13.20 8.91
N GLN A 737 22.86 14.35 8.78
CA GLN A 737 23.89 14.59 7.75
C GLN A 737 25.07 13.64 7.91
N GLU A 738 25.71 13.62 9.09
CA GLU A 738 26.89 12.80 9.38
C GLU A 738 26.63 11.29 9.22
N GLN A 739 25.40 10.81 9.46
CA GLN A 739 25.07 9.40 9.26
C GLN A 739 24.59 9.10 7.84
N ALA A 740 23.94 10.04 7.14
CA ALA A 740 23.54 9.87 5.74
C ALA A 740 24.77 9.81 4.80
N GLU A 741 25.82 10.57 5.10
CA GLU A 741 27.10 10.51 4.40
C GLU A 741 27.86 9.20 4.61
N ARG A 742 27.52 8.43 5.66
CA ARG A 742 28.23 7.19 6.05
C ARG A 742 27.49 5.90 5.72
N LEU A 743 26.23 5.75 6.15
CA LEU A 743 25.37 4.59 5.85
C LEU A 743 23.90 4.89 6.20
N THR A 744 23.01 4.79 5.23
CA THR A 744 21.56 5.04 5.44
C THR A 744 20.78 3.78 5.83
N LEU A 745 21.03 2.65 5.16
CA LEU A 745 20.22 1.43 5.28
C LEU A 745 21.08 0.15 5.18
N SER A 746 20.87 -0.79 6.10
CA SER A 746 21.47 -2.15 6.08
C SER A 746 20.43 -3.26 5.88
N SER A 747 19.14 -2.94 5.88
CA SER A 747 18.04 -3.83 6.31
C SER A 747 18.28 -4.40 7.72
N ARG A 748 17.47 -5.40 8.13
CA ARG A 748 17.68 -6.21 9.34
C ARG A 748 18.27 -7.60 9.05
N ALA A 749 18.57 -7.93 7.78
CA ALA A 749 19.31 -9.14 7.42
C ALA A 749 20.81 -9.03 7.73
N PHE A 750 21.34 -7.80 7.82
CA PHE A 750 22.70 -7.50 8.25
C PHE A 750 22.68 -6.59 9.48
N TYR A 751 23.68 -6.75 10.35
CA TYR A 751 23.89 -5.84 11.47
C TYR A 751 24.41 -4.47 10.99
N ASN A 752 24.12 -3.43 11.77
CA ASN A 752 24.76 -2.11 11.65
C ASN A 752 25.21 -1.62 13.03
N ASP A 753 26.09 -0.62 13.06
CA ASP A 753 26.75 -0.13 14.28
C ASP A 753 25.98 0.98 15.02
N ARG A 754 24.79 1.38 14.52
CA ARG A 754 23.95 2.42 15.14
C ARG A 754 22.75 1.85 15.87
N PHE A 755 22.05 0.85 15.31
CA PHE A 755 20.88 0.26 15.94
C PHE A 755 21.15 -0.33 17.33
N PRO A 756 22.25 -1.09 17.58
CA PRO A 756 22.54 -1.59 18.93
C PRO A 756 22.70 -0.47 19.96
N ARG A 757 23.28 0.67 19.58
CA ARG A 757 23.45 1.84 20.46
C ARG A 757 22.15 2.60 20.68
N PHE A 758 21.31 2.73 19.66
CA PHE A 758 19.96 3.25 19.83
C PHE A 758 19.12 2.36 20.75
N ALA A 759 19.22 1.03 20.59
CA ALA A 759 18.50 0.08 21.43
C ALA A 759 18.94 0.16 22.90
N GLU A 760 20.24 0.06 23.17
CA GLU A 760 20.88 0.21 24.49
C GLU A 760 20.52 1.55 25.17
N TYR A 761 20.52 2.65 24.40
CA TYR A 761 20.15 3.96 24.91
C TYR A 761 18.67 4.03 25.29
N LEU A 762 17.77 3.50 24.45
CA LEU A 762 16.33 3.56 24.70
C LEU A 762 15.90 2.64 25.85
N THR A 763 16.42 1.42 25.92
CA THR A 763 16.13 0.48 27.02
C THR A 763 16.60 1.02 28.37
N SER A 764 17.83 1.54 28.41
CA SER A 764 18.40 2.18 29.61
C SER A 764 17.65 3.46 30.04
N MET A 765 17.12 4.23 29.08
CA MET A 765 16.40 5.48 29.36
C MET A 765 14.98 5.26 29.92
N PHE A 766 14.31 4.16 29.53
CA PHE A 766 12.91 3.90 29.88
C PHE A 766 12.70 2.68 30.81
N GLY A 767 13.76 1.97 31.21
CA GLY A 767 13.69 0.91 32.22
C GLY A 767 13.10 -0.42 31.74
N TYR A 768 13.24 -0.74 30.45
CA TYR A 768 12.79 -2.00 29.83
C TYR A 768 13.97 -2.83 29.35
N ASP A 769 13.86 -4.16 29.30
CA ASP A 769 14.91 -5.01 28.77
C ASP A 769 15.17 -4.81 27.26
N MET A 770 14.11 -4.67 26.45
CA MET A 770 14.20 -4.79 24.98
C MET A 770 13.34 -3.78 24.22
N VAL A 771 13.74 -3.53 22.96
CA VAL A 771 13.02 -2.68 22.01
C VAL A 771 12.93 -3.31 20.61
N LEU A 772 11.77 -3.15 19.97
CA LEU A 772 11.55 -3.44 18.56
C LEU A 772 11.30 -2.12 17.80
N PRO A 773 12.23 -1.66 16.93
CA PRO A 773 12.09 -0.40 16.19
C PRO A 773 11.26 -0.56 14.91
N MET A 774 10.39 0.40 14.65
CA MET A 774 9.57 0.54 13.43
C MET A 774 9.70 1.99 12.89
N ASN A 775 8.90 2.38 11.90
CA ASN A 775 9.03 3.68 11.23
C ASN A 775 7.88 4.64 11.60
N THR A 776 6.66 4.12 11.64
CA THR A 776 5.43 4.88 11.91
C THR A 776 4.77 4.47 13.22
N GLY A 777 3.94 5.34 13.80
CA GLY A 777 3.16 5.02 15.00
C GLY A 777 2.25 3.81 14.79
N ALA A 778 1.54 3.76 13.66
CA ALA A 778 0.65 2.65 13.33
C ALA A 778 1.39 1.30 13.21
N GLU A 779 2.60 1.25 12.62
CA GLU A 779 3.42 0.03 12.62
C GLU A 779 3.81 -0.41 14.03
N ALA A 780 4.11 0.52 14.94
CA ALA A 780 4.47 0.20 16.32
C ALA A 780 3.25 -0.30 17.11
N VAL A 781 2.05 0.24 16.84
CA VAL A 781 0.78 -0.29 17.38
C VAL A 781 0.49 -1.70 16.83
N GLU A 782 0.54 -1.91 15.52
CA GLU A 782 0.42 -3.25 14.90
C GLU A 782 1.43 -4.25 15.50
N THR A 783 2.63 -3.78 15.81
CA THR A 783 3.67 -4.56 16.50
C THR A 783 3.25 -4.89 17.93
N ALA A 784 2.79 -3.93 18.72
CA ALA A 784 2.32 -4.15 20.08
C ALA A 784 1.11 -5.11 20.13
N LEU A 785 0.16 -4.99 19.19
CA LEU A 785 -0.96 -5.91 19.03
C LEU A 785 -0.48 -7.35 18.73
N LYS A 786 0.50 -7.51 17.82
CA LYS A 786 1.12 -8.83 17.52
C LYS A 786 1.87 -9.41 18.72
N VAL A 787 2.66 -8.60 19.43
CA VAL A 787 3.40 -8.99 20.63
C VAL A 787 2.42 -9.45 21.72
N ALA A 788 1.41 -8.64 22.04
CA ALA A 788 0.45 -8.93 23.09
C ALA A 788 -0.39 -10.17 22.79
N ARG A 789 -0.94 -10.31 21.57
CA ARG A 789 -1.66 -11.55 21.17
C ARG A 789 -0.74 -12.78 21.27
N LYS A 790 0.53 -12.70 20.83
CA LYS A 790 1.45 -13.84 20.90
C LYS A 790 1.86 -14.20 22.32
N TRP A 791 2.08 -13.22 23.19
CA TRP A 791 2.25 -13.43 24.64
C TRP A 791 0.99 -14.06 25.26
N GLY A 792 -0.20 -13.66 24.84
CA GLY A 792 -1.48 -14.26 25.24
C GLY A 792 -1.52 -15.78 24.99
N TYR A 793 -1.17 -16.19 23.77
CA TYR A 793 -1.11 -17.62 23.41
C TYR A 793 0.09 -18.38 24.01
N GLU A 794 1.29 -17.79 24.06
CA GLU A 794 2.50 -18.50 24.52
C GLU A 794 2.71 -18.48 26.04
N LYS A 795 2.31 -17.40 26.74
CA LYS A 795 2.52 -17.19 28.18
C LYS A 795 1.23 -17.34 28.98
N LYS A 796 0.20 -16.51 28.73
CA LYS A 796 -1.09 -16.54 29.45
C LYS A 796 -1.89 -17.83 29.20
N LYS A 797 -1.59 -18.56 28.12
CA LYS A 797 -2.28 -19.79 27.70
C LYS A 797 -3.76 -19.56 27.36
N ILE A 798 -4.07 -18.38 26.81
CA ILE A 798 -5.33 -18.19 26.07
C ILE A 798 -5.43 -19.34 25.06
N PRO A 799 -6.56 -20.06 24.97
CA PRO A 799 -6.74 -21.11 23.97
C PRO A 799 -6.32 -20.58 22.60
N LYS A 800 -5.50 -21.34 21.87
CA LYS A 800 -5.18 -20.96 20.49
C LYS A 800 -6.46 -21.00 19.66
N ASP A 801 -6.48 -20.24 18.58
CA ASP A 801 -7.57 -20.26 17.62
C ASP A 801 -7.65 -21.67 17.03
N GLU A 802 -8.53 -22.52 17.59
CA GLU A 802 -8.71 -23.89 17.14
C GLU A 802 -9.41 -23.89 15.79
N VAL A 803 -8.59 -23.91 14.73
CA VAL A 803 -9.01 -24.48 13.45
C VAL A 803 -9.28 -25.96 13.72
N GLU A 804 -10.55 -26.31 13.91
CA GLU A 804 -11.02 -27.62 14.38
C GLU A 804 -10.81 -28.73 13.33
N PHE A 805 -9.54 -29.08 13.09
CA PHE A 805 -9.12 -30.17 12.21
C PHE A 805 -9.51 -31.53 12.82
N ASN A 806 -10.79 -31.85 12.69
CA ASN A 806 -11.41 -33.08 13.16
C ASN A 806 -10.65 -34.31 12.62
N LYS A 807 -10.03 -35.03 13.55
CA LYS A 807 -8.98 -36.01 13.28
C LYS A 807 -9.58 -37.39 13.00
N MET A 808 -10.04 -37.60 11.76
CA MET A 808 -10.62 -38.89 11.35
C MET A 808 -9.67 -40.07 11.57
N TYR A 809 -10.18 -41.12 12.21
CA TYR A 809 -9.55 -42.44 12.25
C TYR A 809 -9.79 -43.17 10.92
N LEU A 810 -8.84 -44.01 10.52
CA LEU A 810 -8.93 -44.87 9.34
C LEU A 810 -9.58 -46.21 9.69
N ASP A 811 -10.74 -46.48 9.08
CA ASP A 811 -11.14 -47.84 8.71
C ASP A 811 -11.60 -47.84 7.23
N LYS A 812 -11.34 -48.94 6.51
CA LYS A 812 -11.82 -49.26 5.15
C LYS A 812 -11.75 -48.14 4.09
N GLY A 813 -10.55 -47.60 3.88
CA GLY A 813 -10.04 -47.36 2.52
C GLY A 813 -10.68 -46.26 1.67
N LYS A 814 -11.42 -45.30 2.25
CA LYS A 814 -11.82 -44.05 1.57
C LYS A 814 -11.29 -42.84 2.31
N VAL A 815 -10.56 -41.96 1.62
CA VAL A 815 -10.20 -40.64 2.13
C VAL A 815 -11.40 -39.71 1.95
N ILE A 816 -12.07 -39.37 3.04
CA ILE A 816 -13.11 -38.34 3.06
C ILE A 816 -12.46 -37.04 3.53
N VAL A 817 -12.28 -36.08 2.62
CA VAL A 817 -11.93 -34.71 2.99
C VAL A 817 -13.23 -33.99 3.32
N SER A 818 -13.54 -33.85 4.61
CA SER A 818 -14.63 -32.98 5.03
C SER A 818 -14.25 -31.52 4.75
N VAL A 819 -15.08 -30.82 3.97
CA VAL A 819 -14.90 -29.38 3.73
C VAL A 819 -15.62 -28.64 4.85
N MET A 820 -14.86 -28.19 5.85
CA MET A 820 -15.38 -27.36 6.94
C MET A 820 -16.06 -26.10 6.38
N SER A 821 -17.09 -25.60 7.09
CA SER A 821 -17.76 -24.36 6.70
C SER A 821 -16.82 -23.17 6.84
N LEU A 822 -16.70 -22.36 5.78
CA LEU A 822 -15.93 -21.11 5.78
C LEU A 822 -16.61 -19.98 6.59
N THR A 823 -17.82 -20.21 7.13
CA THR A 823 -18.48 -19.26 8.04
C THR A 823 -17.85 -19.20 9.44
N GLN A 824 -16.98 -20.16 9.80
CA GLN A 824 -16.05 -19.99 10.92
C GLN A 824 -14.81 -19.19 10.47
N LEU A 825 -14.99 -17.87 10.29
CA LEU A 825 -13.89 -16.94 10.50
C LEU A 825 -13.35 -17.18 11.91
N SER A 826 -12.10 -17.64 12.01
CA SER A 826 -11.48 -18.03 13.28
C SER A 826 -11.62 -16.90 14.31
N HIS A 827 -12.46 -17.11 15.33
CA HIS A 827 -12.56 -16.18 16.45
C HIS A 827 -11.20 -16.09 17.13
N THR A 828 -10.51 -14.97 16.91
CA THR A 828 -9.24 -14.68 17.59
C THR A 828 -9.49 -14.73 19.09
N GLN A 829 -9.02 -15.80 19.73
CA GLN A 829 -9.32 -16.08 21.12
C GLN A 829 -8.68 -15.02 22.02
N ALA A 830 -7.51 -14.51 21.62
CA ALA A 830 -6.80 -13.38 22.22
C ALA A 830 -7.42 -12.02 21.85
N ILE A 831 -8.21 -11.50 22.78
CA ILE A 831 -8.87 -10.19 22.72
C ILE A 831 -7.88 -9.07 23.09
N ILE A 832 -7.95 -7.94 22.40
CA ILE A 832 -7.37 -6.67 22.85
C ILE A 832 -8.51 -5.72 23.26
N VAL A 833 -8.42 -5.12 24.44
CA VAL A 833 -9.34 -4.06 24.86
C VAL A 833 -8.73 -2.70 24.50
N SER A 834 -9.53 -1.72 24.09
CA SER A 834 -9.10 -0.33 23.87
C SER A 834 -10.21 0.66 24.23
N CYS A 835 -9.94 1.96 24.12
CA CYS A 835 -10.82 3.01 24.61
C CYS A 835 -11.65 3.66 23.49
N CYS A 836 -12.90 4.03 23.78
CA CYS A 836 -13.65 4.99 22.98
C CYS A 836 -12.86 6.30 22.83
N GLY A 837 -12.89 6.93 21.66
CA GLY A 837 -12.10 8.12 21.35
C GLY A 837 -10.64 7.85 20.90
N CYS A 838 -10.14 6.61 20.94
CA CYS A 838 -8.73 6.32 20.65
C CYS A 838 -8.29 6.66 19.22
N PHE A 839 -7.05 7.16 19.07
CA PHE A 839 -6.37 7.34 17.79
C PHE A 839 -4.97 6.70 17.77
N HIS A 840 -4.92 5.44 17.38
CA HIS A 840 -3.66 4.68 17.26
C HIS A 840 -3.11 4.60 15.82
N GLY A 841 -3.67 5.37 14.87
CA GLY A 841 -3.32 5.33 13.44
C GLY A 841 -4.50 5.01 12.49
N ARG A 842 -4.21 4.50 11.29
CA ARG A 842 -5.17 4.30 10.18
C ARG A 842 -5.02 2.96 9.40
N THR A 843 -4.36 1.94 9.96
CA THR A 843 -4.34 0.58 9.38
C THR A 843 -5.63 -0.18 9.72
N LEU A 844 -5.94 -1.26 8.99
CA LEU A 844 -7.17 -2.05 9.20
C LEU A 844 -7.33 -2.55 10.65
N ALA A 845 -6.29 -3.10 11.28
CA ALA A 845 -6.39 -3.58 12.66
C ALA A 845 -6.59 -2.43 13.67
N VAL A 846 -6.01 -1.25 13.38
CA VAL A 846 -6.16 -0.05 14.20
C VAL A 846 -7.55 0.55 14.11
N ILE A 847 -8.08 0.78 12.90
CA ILE A 847 -9.44 1.32 12.73
C ILE A 847 -10.52 0.35 13.25
N SER A 848 -10.22 -0.96 13.27
CA SER A 848 -11.08 -1.96 13.91
C SER A 848 -11.36 -1.66 15.38
N MET A 849 -10.41 -1.05 16.10
CA MET A 849 -10.57 -0.57 17.49
C MET A 849 -11.26 0.79 17.58
N SER A 850 -11.00 1.71 16.64
CA SER A 850 -11.52 3.08 16.71
C SER A 850 -13.05 3.16 16.77
N CYS A 851 -13.59 4.08 17.56
CA CYS A 851 -15.03 4.41 17.56
C CYS A 851 -15.40 5.47 16.53
N ASP A 852 -14.43 6.09 15.86
CA ASP A 852 -14.67 7.07 14.79
C ASP A 852 -15.35 6.41 13.57
N ASN A 853 -16.51 6.95 13.21
CA ASN A 853 -17.28 6.53 12.04
C ASN A 853 -16.56 6.91 10.73
N GLU A 854 -15.84 8.05 10.67
CA GLU A 854 -15.05 8.46 9.51
C GLU A 854 -13.78 7.62 9.33
N ALA A 855 -13.25 7.04 10.41
CA ALA A 855 -12.15 6.09 10.36
C ALA A 855 -12.56 4.69 9.89
N THR A 856 -13.86 4.36 9.86
CA THR A 856 -14.32 2.96 9.68
C THR A 856 -15.30 2.73 8.54
N ARG A 857 -16.12 3.73 8.14
CA ARG A 857 -17.04 3.61 7.00
C ARG A 857 -16.26 3.37 5.70
N GLY A 858 -16.71 2.40 4.90
CA GLY A 858 -16.10 2.03 3.61
C GLY A 858 -14.88 1.08 3.69
N PHE A 859 -14.32 0.80 4.87
CA PHE A 859 -13.08 0.00 5.03
C PHE A 859 -13.31 -1.42 5.60
N GLY A 860 -14.52 -1.97 5.46
CA GLY A 860 -14.85 -3.31 5.95
C GLY A 860 -14.38 -4.45 5.03
N PRO A 861 -14.30 -5.70 5.53
CA PRO A 861 -14.58 -6.12 6.91
C PRO A 861 -13.47 -5.72 7.90
N LEU A 862 -13.87 -5.31 9.09
CA LEU A 862 -12.98 -4.98 10.19
C LEU A 862 -12.53 -6.26 10.93
N LEU A 863 -11.36 -6.23 11.56
CA LEU A 863 -10.78 -7.38 12.24
C LEU A 863 -11.52 -7.72 13.54
N PRO A 864 -11.73 -9.02 13.84
CA PRO A 864 -12.28 -9.48 15.12
C PRO A 864 -11.23 -9.47 16.24
N GLY A 865 -11.65 -9.81 17.47
CA GLY A 865 -10.76 -9.91 18.62
C GLY A 865 -10.42 -8.57 19.26
N HIS A 866 -11.31 -7.58 19.17
CA HIS A 866 -11.17 -6.25 19.77
C HIS A 866 -12.43 -5.92 20.60
N LEU A 867 -12.26 -5.43 21.83
CA LEU A 867 -13.32 -4.91 22.70
C LEU A 867 -13.04 -3.44 23.06
N LYS A 868 -14.08 -2.75 23.55
CA LYS A 868 -14.09 -1.30 23.80
C LYS A 868 -14.59 -1.00 25.22
N VAL A 869 -14.03 0.03 25.84
CA VAL A 869 -14.47 0.66 27.11
C VAL A 869 -14.45 2.18 26.96
N ASP A 870 -15.16 2.91 27.81
CA ASP A 870 -15.07 4.37 27.79
C ASP A 870 -13.78 4.86 28.48
N PHE A 871 -13.19 5.94 27.94
CA PHE A 871 -11.92 6.46 28.45
C PHE A 871 -12.11 7.08 29.84
N GLY A 872 -11.25 6.72 30.79
CA GLY A 872 -11.39 7.12 32.19
C GLY A 872 -12.32 6.23 33.03
N ASP A 873 -13.13 5.34 32.44
CA ASP A 873 -13.99 4.44 33.19
C ASP A 873 -13.26 3.16 33.65
N ALA A 874 -12.71 3.22 34.87
CA ALA A 874 -12.11 2.06 35.52
C ALA A 874 -13.12 0.98 35.94
N VAL A 875 -14.40 1.32 36.11
CA VAL A 875 -15.45 0.37 36.54
C VAL A 875 -15.93 -0.48 35.37
N GLY A 876 -16.17 0.15 34.21
CA GLY A 876 -16.40 -0.54 32.94
C GLY A 876 -15.20 -1.36 32.49
N LEU A 877 -13.97 -0.87 32.68
CA LEU A 877 -12.75 -1.65 32.44
C LEU A 877 -12.69 -2.90 33.33
N GLU A 878 -12.92 -2.78 34.65
CA GLU A 878 -12.95 -3.96 35.50
C GLU A 878 -14.09 -4.91 35.12
N LYS A 879 -15.26 -4.41 34.73
CA LYS A 879 -16.37 -5.25 34.25
C LYS A 879 -15.96 -6.08 33.03
N VAL A 880 -15.38 -5.46 32.00
CA VAL A 880 -14.89 -6.17 30.81
C VAL A 880 -13.80 -7.18 31.16
N PHE A 881 -12.91 -6.85 32.10
CA PHE A 881 -11.88 -7.77 32.60
C PHE A 881 -12.46 -8.93 33.42
N LYS A 882 -13.54 -8.75 34.18
CA LYS A 882 -14.26 -9.84 34.86
C LYS A 882 -14.97 -10.77 33.89
N GLU A 883 -15.59 -10.20 32.84
CA GLU A 883 -16.40 -10.95 31.87
C GLU A 883 -15.54 -11.72 30.84
N ASN A 884 -14.34 -11.22 30.51
CA ASN A 884 -13.51 -11.75 29.42
C ASN A 884 -12.04 -11.99 29.80
N GLY A 885 -11.67 -11.87 31.08
CA GLY A 885 -10.27 -11.78 31.56
C GLY A 885 -9.35 -12.88 31.05
N ASP A 886 -9.80 -14.14 31.06
CA ASP A 886 -9.02 -15.30 30.59
C ASP A 886 -8.65 -15.23 29.10
N ARG A 887 -9.38 -14.42 28.32
CA ARG A 887 -9.20 -14.21 26.87
C ARG A 887 -8.59 -12.86 26.51
N ILE A 888 -8.51 -11.91 27.42
CA ILE A 888 -7.87 -10.61 27.14
C ILE A 888 -6.35 -10.76 27.22
N ALA A 889 -5.66 -10.44 26.13
CA ALA A 889 -4.21 -10.46 26.04
C ALA A 889 -3.57 -9.13 26.45
N GLY A 890 -4.25 -8.01 26.17
CA GLY A 890 -3.75 -6.67 26.49
C GLY A 890 -4.84 -5.59 26.45
N PHE A 891 -4.57 -4.47 27.12
CA PHE A 891 -5.36 -3.24 27.08
C PHE A 891 -4.49 -2.12 26.50
N LEU A 892 -4.93 -1.56 25.37
CA LEU A 892 -4.24 -0.50 24.63
C LEU A 892 -4.97 0.83 24.80
N PHE A 893 -4.27 1.83 25.35
CA PHE A 893 -4.84 3.15 25.64
C PHE A 893 -3.79 4.26 25.44
N GLU A 894 -4.25 5.48 25.12
CA GLU A 894 -3.44 6.70 25.22
C GLU A 894 -3.54 7.23 26.67
N PRO A 895 -2.45 7.55 27.38
CA PRO A 895 -2.53 8.14 28.73
C PRO A 895 -3.19 9.54 28.76
N ILE A 896 -3.19 10.25 27.63
CA ILE A 896 -3.96 11.47 27.36
C ILE A 896 -4.41 11.37 25.89
N GLN A 897 -5.72 11.26 25.61
CA GLN A 897 -6.19 11.06 24.24
C GLN A 897 -5.99 12.31 23.38
N GLY A 898 -5.16 12.19 22.34
CA GLY A 898 -4.62 13.34 21.61
C GLY A 898 -5.51 13.90 20.50
N GLU A 899 -6.06 13.02 19.66
CA GLU A 899 -6.94 13.44 18.57
C GLU A 899 -8.38 13.68 19.04
N ALA A 900 -8.84 13.02 20.12
CA ALA A 900 -10.14 13.28 20.76
C ALA A 900 -10.26 14.66 21.45
N GLY A 901 -9.21 15.50 21.39
CA GLY A 901 -9.22 16.84 21.95
C GLY A 901 -8.52 16.99 23.29
N VAL A 902 -7.39 16.27 23.48
CA VAL A 902 -6.53 16.34 24.68
C VAL A 902 -7.33 16.01 25.95
N ILE A 903 -7.99 14.84 25.94
CA ILE A 903 -8.78 14.35 27.07
C ILE A 903 -7.81 13.77 28.12
N ILE A 904 -7.84 14.33 29.32
CA ILE A 904 -7.09 13.85 30.48
C ILE A 904 -8.03 12.90 31.26
N PRO A 905 -7.59 11.70 31.65
CA PRO A 905 -8.40 10.81 32.49
C PRO A 905 -8.48 11.34 33.94
N PRO A 906 -9.43 10.85 34.76
CA PRO A 906 -9.48 11.18 36.19
C PRO A 906 -8.19 10.82 36.93
N ASP A 907 -7.79 11.63 37.91
CA ASP A 907 -6.57 11.36 38.69
C ASP A 907 -6.66 10.03 39.44
N GLY A 908 -5.62 9.19 39.30
CA GLY A 908 -5.57 7.83 39.83
C GLY A 908 -6.08 6.76 38.86
N TYR A 909 -6.58 7.15 37.68
CA TYR A 909 -7.01 6.20 36.64
C TYR A 909 -5.86 5.32 36.16
N LEU A 910 -4.65 5.87 35.97
CA LEU A 910 -3.52 5.09 35.44
C LEU A 910 -3.01 4.07 36.48
N LYS A 911 -2.96 4.44 37.77
CA LYS A 911 -2.71 3.49 38.88
C LYS A 911 -3.79 2.40 38.91
N THR A 912 -5.07 2.77 38.78
CA THR A 912 -6.17 1.79 38.76
C THR A 912 -6.10 0.84 37.56
N VAL A 913 -5.75 1.34 36.37
CA VAL A 913 -5.49 0.51 35.18
C VAL A 913 -4.33 -0.45 35.43
N ARG A 914 -3.22 0.00 36.03
CA ARG A 914 -2.06 -0.85 36.36
C ARG A 914 -2.45 -1.99 37.30
N ASP A 915 -3.21 -1.69 38.35
CA ASP A 915 -3.69 -2.68 39.32
C ASP A 915 -4.66 -3.69 38.68
N LEU A 916 -5.59 -3.23 37.83
CA LEU A 916 -6.50 -4.09 37.08
C LEU A 916 -5.74 -5.00 36.09
N CYS A 917 -4.82 -4.45 35.31
CA CYS A 917 -3.99 -5.23 34.37
C CYS A 917 -3.21 -6.33 35.11
N SER A 918 -2.58 -6.01 36.23
CA SER A 918 -1.89 -7.00 37.08
C SER A 918 -2.84 -8.04 37.67
N LYS A 919 -4.01 -7.62 38.19
CA LYS A 919 -5.02 -8.49 38.82
C LYS A 919 -5.62 -9.55 37.89
N TYR A 920 -5.85 -9.19 36.62
CA TYR A 920 -6.44 -10.10 35.61
C TYR A 920 -5.39 -10.67 34.62
N ASN A 921 -4.09 -10.49 34.93
CA ASN A 921 -2.96 -10.92 34.09
C ASN A 921 -3.13 -10.46 32.63
N VAL A 922 -3.34 -9.16 32.42
CA VAL A 922 -3.55 -8.49 31.12
C VAL A 922 -2.39 -7.52 30.91
N LEU A 923 -1.79 -7.50 29.72
CA LEU A 923 -0.73 -6.54 29.43
C LEU A 923 -1.26 -5.10 29.36
N MET A 924 -0.70 -4.20 30.15
CA MET A 924 -0.90 -2.77 30.07
C MET A 924 -0.05 -2.18 28.94
N ILE A 925 -0.69 -1.73 27.87
CA ILE A 925 -0.04 -1.20 26.65
C ILE A 925 -0.32 0.30 26.55
N ALA A 926 0.67 1.13 26.86
CA ALA A 926 0.54 2.58 26.79
C ALA A 926 1.01 3.11 25.42
N ASP A 927 0.11 3.78 24.71
CA ASP A 927 0.45 4.57 23.53
C ASP A 927 0.94 5.96 23.95
N GLU A 928 2.27 6.11 24.00
CA GLU A 928 2.97 7.36 24.32
C GLU A 928 3.45 8.08 23.05
N ILE A 929 2.97 7.70 21.86
CA ILE A 929 3.39 8.28 20.56
C ILE A 929 3.15 9.80 20.54
N GLN A 930 2.12 10.31 21.21
CA GLN A 930 1.76 11.73 21.22
C GLN A 930 1.89 12.42 22.59
N SER A 931 1.70 11.69 23.69
CA SER A 931 1.72 12.23 25.07
C SER A 931 3.12 12.22 25.71
N GLY A 932 4.01 11.33 25.25
CA GLY A 932 5.34 11.13 25.81
C GLY A 932 6.40 12.06 25.24
N LEU A 933 7.66 11.70 25.45
CA LEU A 933 8.85 12.40 24.97
C LEU A 933 8.81 13.90 25.32
N ALA A 934 8.63 14.19 26.61
CA ALA A 934 8.48 15.51 27.22
C ALA A 934 7.18 16.29 26.91
N ARG A 935 6.31 15.82 26.01
CA ARG A 935 5.11 16.57 25.58
C ARG A 935 4.16 16.90 26.75
N SER A 936 3.88 15.94 27.62
CA SER A 936 2.99 16.11 28.78
C SER A 936 3.63 16.79 30.01
N GLY A 937 4.90 17.24 29.95
CA GLY A 937 5.63 17.77 31.11
C GLY A 937 6.37 16.72 31.94
N LYS A 938 6.33 15.46 31.49
CA LYS A 938 7.06 14.29 32.02
C LYS A 938 7.70 13.53 30.86
N MET A 939 8.59 12.57 31.12
CA MET A 939 9.30 11.87 30.04
C MET A 939 8.34 10.95 29.28
N LEU A 940 7.51 10.21 30.00
CA LEU A 940 6.26 9.60 29.56
C LEU A 940 5.10 10.25 30.32
N ALA A 941 3.89 10.29 29.76
CA ALA A 941 2.72 10.78 30.48
C ALA A 941 2.30 9.85 31.64
N VAL A 942 2.59 8.55 31.57
CA VAL A 942 2.40 7.61 32.70
C VAL A 942 3.24 7.96 33.95
N ASP A 943 4.37 8.68 33.79
CA ASP A 943 5.20 9.15 34.93
C ASP A 943 4.46 10.18 35.82
N TRP A 944 3.32 10.73 35.38
CA TRP A 944 2.48 11.59 36.22
C TRP A 944 1.84 10.82 37.37
N GLU A 945 1.63 9.52 37.20
CA GLU A 945 1.13 8.62 38.24
C GLU A 945 2.15 7.52 38.59
N GLU A 946 3.44 7.69 38.25
CA GLU A 946 4.51 6.74 38.64
C GLU A 946 4.25 5.29 38.17
N VAL A 947 3.52 5.12 37.07
CA VAL A 947 3.12 3.82 36.53
C VAL A 947 4.11 3.35 35.47
N GLN A 948 4.56 2.09 35.57
CA GLN A 948 5.26 1.38 34.49
C GLN A 948 4.29 0.43 33.76
N PRO A 949 3.98 0.68 32.48
CA PRO A 949 3.24 -0.25 31.62
C PRO A 949 4.07 -1.50 31.29
N ASP A 950 3.42 -2.58 30.89
CA ASP A 950 4.10 -3.80 30.42
C ASP A 950 4.67 -3.63 29.00
N VAL A 951 4.05 -2.74 28.21
CA VAL A 951 4.47 -2.35 26.86
C VAL A 951 4.31 -0.84 26.69
N VAL A 952 5.34 -0.16 26.19
CA VAL A 952 5.28 1.27 25.82
C VAL A 952 5.52 1.44 24.33
N ILE A 953 4.70 2.27 23.69
CA ILE A 953 4.80 2.59 22.26
C ILE A 953 5.26 4.05 22.10
N LEU A 954 6.36 4.27 21.37
CA LEU A 954 6.92 5.58 21.09
C LEU A 954 6.93 5.87 19.59
N GLY A 955 6.87 7.15 19.22
CA GLY A 955 6.91 7.61 17.82
C GLY A 955 7.06 9.12 17.73
N LYS A 956 6.61 9.71 16.60
CA LYS A 956 6.53 11.17 16.36
C LYS A 956 7.81 11.92 16.77
N ALA A 957 7.85 12.51 17.97
CA ALA A 957 9.00 13.22 18.52
C ALA A 957 10.28 12.38 18.65
N LEU A 958 10.18 11.04 18.63
CA LEU A 958 11.33 10.14 18.61
C LEU A 958 12.24 10.43 17.40
N GLY A 959 11.65 10.71 16.24
CA GLY A 959 12.35 11.11 15.02
C GLY A 959 12.69 12.60 14.92
N GLY A 960 12.43 13.39 15.98
CA GLY A 960 12.72 14.83 16.05
C GLY A 960 11.96 15.70 15.03
N GLY A 961 10.91 15.17 14.41
CA GLY A 961 10.25 15.80 13.25
C GLY A 961 11.03 15.72 11.93
N VAL A 962 12.13 14.96 11.88
CA VAL A 962 13.07 14.93 10.75
C VAL A 962 12.98 13.65 9.92
N ILE A 963 12.74 12.50 10.56
CA ILE A 963 12.57 11.19 9.88
C ILE A 963 11.55 10.32 10.63
N PRO A 964 10.73 9.49 9.98
CA PRO A 964 9.85 8.56 10.69
C PRO A 964 10.64 7.54 11.51
N VAL A 965 10.45 7.56 12.84
CA VAL A 965 10.95 6.56 13.77
C VAL A 965 9.86 6.24 14.78
N SER A 966 9.67 4.96 15.09
CA SER A 966 8.85 4.49 16.19
C SER A 966 9.49 3.29 16.88
N ALA A 967 9.02 2.95 18.08
CA ALA A 967 9.57 1.87 18.89
C ALA A 967 8.49 1.25 19.77
N VAL A 968 8.57 -0.06 19.98
CA VAL A 968 7.84 -0.78 21.03
C VAL A 968 8.86 -1.26 22.05
N LEU A 969 8.68 -0.91 23.32
CA LEU A 969 9.48 -1.39 24.44
C LEU A 969 8.66 -2.36 25.29
N ALA A 970 9.26 -3.46 25.71
CA ALA A 970 8.72 -4.41 26.67
C ALA A 970 9.84 -5.33 27.19
N ASP A 971 9.58 -6.05 28.28
CA ASP A 971 10.57 -6.94 28.87
C ASP A 971 10.77 -8.26 28.09
N LYS A 972 11.86 -8.98 28.40
CA LYS A 972 12.28 -10.18 27.65
C LYS A 972 11.19 -11.23 27.54
N ASP A 973 10.40 -11.46 28.58
CA ASP A 973 9.39 -12.51 28.57
C ASP A 973 8.20 -12.19 27.65
N ILE A 974 7.90 -10.90 27.44
CA ILE A 974 6.91 -10.39 26.50
C ILE A 974 7.50 -10.33 25.08
N MET A 975 8.62 -9.61 24.91
CA MET A 975 9.14 -9.28 23.59
C MET A 975 9.81 -10.49 22.88
N LEU A 976 10.42 -11.45 23.61
CA LEU A 976 10.93 -12.71 23.02
C LEU A 976 9.84 -13.71 22.63
N CYS A 977 8.55 -13.40 22.84
CA CYS A 977 7.49 -14.17 22.18
C CYS A 977 7.57 -14.04 20.65
N ILE A 978 8.02 -12.90 20.12
CA ILE A 978 8.28 -12.74 18.68
C ILE A 978 9.64 -13.37 18.32
N ARG A 979 9.65 -14.24 17.31
CA ARG A 979 10.82 -15.02 16.88
C ARG A 979 11.28 -14.61 15.47
N PRO A 980 12.54 -14.89 15.08
CA PRO A 980 13.04 -14.62 13.73
C PRO A 980 12.11 -15.20 12.65
N GLY A 981 11.73 -14.36 11.68
CA GLY A 981 10.81 -14.71 10.58
C GLY A 981 9.33 -14.37 10.83
N GLU A 982 8.90 -14.13 12.07
CA GLU A 982 7.48 -13.84 12.40
C GLU A 982 7.12 -12.34 12.30
N HIS A 983 8.12 -11.47 12.32
CA HIS A 983 8.00 -10.02 12.22
C HIS A 983 9.25 -9.43 11.54
N GLY A 984 9.08 -8.37 10.76
CA GLY A 984 10.17 -7.60 10.20
C GLY A 984 9.69 -6.30 9.54
N SER A 985 10.60 -5.35 9.39
CA SER A 985 10.41 -4.13 8.60
C SER A 985 11.73 -3.79 7.91
N THR A 986 11.69 -3.39 6.64
CA THR A 986 12.90 -3.08 5.85
C THR A 986 13.70 -1.94 6.46
N PHE A 987 13.00 -0.92 6.97
CA PHE A 987 13.60 0.28 7.55
C PHE A 987 13.61 0.29 9.10
N GLY A 988 12.88 -0.63 9.76
CA GLY A 988 12.81 -0.71 11.22
C GLY A 988 14.16 -1.03 11.89
N GLY A 989 14.80 -0.01 12.47
CA GLY A 989 16.16 -0.08 13.00
C GLY A 989 17.26 0.18 11.97
N ASN A 990 16.96 0.94 10.90
CA ASN A 990 17.99 1.44 9.99
C ASN A 990 18.97 2.40 10.70
N PRO A 991 20.24 2.48 10.28
CA PRO A 991 21.27 3.24 10.99
C PRO A 991 21.04 4.76 10.97
N LEU A 992 20.38 5.31 9.94
CA LEU A 992 20.06 6.74 9.87
C LEU A 992 19.02 7.14 10.93
N ALA A 993 17.88 6.45 10.96
CA ALA A 993 16.84 6.62 11.97
C ALA A 993 17.40 6.40 13.39
N SER A 994 18.27 5.39 13.57
CA SER A 994 18.90 5.11 14.87
C SER A 994 19.78 6.26 15.36
N ALA A 995 20.59 6.88 14.49
CA ALA A 995 21.42 8.03 14.86
C ALA A 995 20.59 9.29 15.12
N VAL A 996 19.55 9.54 14.30
CA VAL A 996 18.63 10.67 14.49
C VAL A 996 17.84 10.53 15.79
N ALA A 997 17.37 9.33 16.14
CA ALA A 997 16.61 9.07 17.36
C ALA A 997 17.44 9.27 18.64
N VAL A 998 18.72 8.85 18.66
CA VAL A 998 19.62 9.14 19.79
C VAL A 998 19.82 10.66 19.94
N ALA A 999 20.17 11.37 18.86
CA ALA A 999 20.34 12.82 18.91
C ALA A 999 19.05 13.58 19.30
N SER A 1000 17.90 13.05 18.91
CA SER A 1000 16.56 13.55 19.24
C SER A 1000 16.22 13.42 20.73
N LEU A 1001 16.58 12.30 21.36
CA LEU A 1001 16.43 12.07 22.80
C LEU A 1001 17.48 12.83 23.62
N ASP A 1002 18.71 12.94 23.13
CA ASP A 1002 19.76 13.77 23.75
C ASP A 1002 19.35 15.25 23.83
N VAL A 1003 18.63 15.77 22.83
CA VAL A 1003 18.04 17.12 22.88
C VAL A 1003 17.01 17.22 24.00
N ILE A 1004 16.04 16.30 24.06
CA ILE A 1004 15.01 16.28 25.13
C ILE A 1004 15.65 16.28 26.52
N ARG A 1005 16.67 15.45 26.72
CA ARG A 1005 17.39 15.28 27.99
C ARG A 1005 18.27 16.49 28.34
N HIS A 1006 19.15 16.92 27.44
CA HIS A 1006 20.13 17.97 27.74
C HIS A 1006 19.53 19.38 27.78
N GLU A 1007 18.43 19.61 27.08
CA GLU A 1007 17.74 20.90 27.06
C GLU A 1007 16.53 20.93 28.01
N ARG A 1008 16.39 19.90 28.86
CA ARG A 1008 15.41 19.78 29.96
C ARG A 1008 13.98 20.06 29.50
N LEU A 1009 13.62 19.46 28.35
CA LEU A 1009 12.37 19.78 27.68
C LEU A 1009 11.13 19.27 28.44
N ALA A 1010 11.27 18.31 29.35
CA ALA A 1010 10.16 17.85 30.20
C ALA A 1010 9.80 18.92 31.23
N GLU A 1011 10.78 19.43 31.98
CA GLU A 1011 10.56 20.52 32.94
C GLU A 1011 10.11 21.80 32.24
N ARG A 1012 10.76 22.17 31.12
CA ARG A 1012 10.34 23.32 30.30
C ARG A 1012 8.91 23.19 29.78
N SER A 1013 8.49 21.98 29.39
CA SER A 1013 7.11 21.70 28.97
C SER A 1013 6.12 21.83 30.13
N ALA A 1014 6.48 21.40 31.34
CA ALA A 1014 5.67 21.62 32.54
C ALA A 1014 5.52 23.12 32.87
N GLU A 1015 6.64 23.87 32.87
CA GLU A 1015 6.70 25.31 33.15
C GLU A 1015 5.92 26.15 32.14
N MET A 1016 6.32 26.10 30.86
CA MET A 1016 5.68 26.87 29.77
C MET A 1016 4.24 26.40 29.52
N GLY A 1017 3.97 25.11 29.75
CA GLY A 1017 2.63 24.56 29.70
C GLY A 1017 1.70 25.10 30.78
N GLN A 1018 2.19 25.26 32.01
CA GLN A 1018 1.40 25.87 33.07
C GLN A 1018 1.14 27.35 32.78
N GLU A 1019 2.12 28.09 32.27
CA GLU A 1019 1.89 29.50 31.92
C GLU A 1019 0.94 29.67 30.72
N LEU A 1020 1.02 28.80 29.71
CA LEU A 1020 0.03 28.76 28.63
C LEU A 1020 -1.38 28.52 29.19
N ARG A 1021 -1.57 27.56 30.11
CA ARG A 1021 -2.87 27.37 30.79
C ARG A 1021 -3.29 28.59 31.62
N ASN A 1022 -2.37 29.21 32.36
CA ASN A 1022 -2.65 30.43 33.13
C ASN A 1022 -3.19 31.56 32.24
N GLN A 1023 -2.62 31.74 31.03
CA GLN A 1023 -3.10 32.73 30.07
C GLN A 1023 -4.47 32.34 29.48
N LEU A 1024 -4.62 31.09 29.04
CA LEU A 1024 -5.88 30.59 28.46
C LEU A 1024 -7.05 30.62 29.46
N VAL A 1025 -6.82 30.36 30.76
CA VAL A 1025 -7.86 30.46 31.80
C VAL A 1025 -8.28 31.92 32.04
N LYS A 1026 -7.38 32.91 31.93
CA LYS A 1026 -7.78 34.33 31.97
C LYS A 1026 -8.68 34.69 30.79
N ILE A 1027 -8.36 34.17 29.60
CA ILE A 1027 -9.18 34.36 28.39
C ILE A 1027 -10.54 33.66 28.56
N GLN A 1028 -10.60 32.47 29.16
CA GLN A 1028 -11.86 31.81 29.52
C GLN A 1028 -12.69 32.63 30.50
N GLN A 1029 -12.06 33.28 31.49
CA GLN A 1029 -12.75 34.16 32.45
C GLN A 1029 -13.28 35.45 31.79
N GLN A 1030 -12.62 35.94 30.73
CA GLN A 1030 -13.08 37.07 29.92
C GLN A 1030 -14.19 36.68 28.92
N PHE A 1031 -14.12 35.47 28.36
CA PHE A 1031 -15.02 34.96 27.32
C PHE A 1031 -15.74 33.65 27.72
N PRO A 1032 -16.40 33.56 28.90
CA PRO A 1032 -16.97 32.31 29.41
C PRO A 1032 -18.16 31.80 28.59
N ASN A 1033 -18.77 32.67 27.78
CA ASN A 1033 -19.81 32.28 26.84
C ASN A 1033 -19.26 31.50 25.63
N TYR A 1034 -17.98 31.67 25.28
CA TYR A 1034 -17.38 31.09 24.07
C TYR A 1034 -16.43 29.92 24.39
N ILE A 1035 -15.67 29.98 25.50
CA ILE A 1035 -14.78 28.89 25.94
C ILE A 1035 -15.49 28.06 27.02
N LYS A 1036 -15.80 26.79 26.71
CA LYS A 1036 -16.36 25.82 27.64
C LYS A 1036 -15.29 25.33 28.63
N GLU A 1037 -14.10 24.98 28.12
CA GLU A 1037 -13.03 24.39 28.94
C GLU A 1037 -11.63 24.74 28.41
N VAL A 1038 -10.66 24.84 29.32
CA VAL A 1038 -9.21 24.88 29.02
C VAL A 1038 -8.56 23.72 29.76
N ARG A 1039 -7.93 22.78 29.03
CA ARG A 1039 -7.34 21.56 29.61
C ARG A 1039 -5.99 21.22 28.99
N GLY A 1040 -5.15 20.50 29.75
CA GLY A 1040 -3.88 19.97 29.27
C GLY A 1040 -2.87 19.62 30.37
N ARG A 1041 -1.81 18.89 30.01
CA ARG A 1041 -0.62 18.65 30.85
C ARG A 1041 0.63 19.01 30.05
N GLY A 1042 1.60 19.67 30.67
CA GLY A 1042 2.76 20.24 29.97
C GLY A 1042 2.34 21.17 28.82
N LEU A 1043 3.07 21.18 27.71
CA LEU A 1043 2.69 21.84 26.46
C LEU A 1043 1.77 20.95 25.58
N PHE A 1044 0.96 20.08 26.19
CA PHE A 1044 -0.13 19.36 25.52
C PHE A 1044 -1.46 19.93 26.01
N ASN A 1045 -2.01 20.93 25.30
CA ASN A 1045 -3.20 21.67 25.74
C ASN A 1045 -4.25 21.82 24.63
N ALA A 1046 -5.50 22.00 25.04
CA ALA A 1046 -6.63 22.31 24.18
C ALA A 1046 -7.59 23.32 24.83
N VAL A 1047 -8.32 24.02 23.97
CA VAL A 1047 -9.43 24.91 24.32
C VAL A 1047 -10.68 24.34 23.67
N GLU A 1048 -11.67 23.96 24.48
CA GLU A 1048 -12.98 23.51 23.99
C GLU A 1048 -13.95 24.69 23.96
N LEU A 1049 -14.66 24.80 22.84
CA LEU A 1049 -15.52 25.92 22.51
C LEU A 1049 -17.00 25.57 22.62
N ASN A 1050 -17.80 26.52 23.06
CA ASN A 1050 -19.25 26.35 23.20
C ASN A 1050 -19.96 26.56 21.86
N SER A 1051 -20.17 25.45 21.12
CA SER A 1051 -20.80 25.44 19.79
C SER A 1051 -22.13 26.19 19.72
N LYS A 1052 -22.98 26.09 20.75
CA LYS A 1052 -24.30 26.75 20.79
C LYS A 1052 -24.19 28.28 20.75
N ASN A 1053 -23.16 28.84 21.38
CA ASN A 1053 -22.94 30.28 21.49
C ASN A 1053 -22.05 30.84 20.37
N LEU A 1054 -21.44 29.96 19.57
CA LEU A 1054 -20.55 30.33 18.46
C LEU A 1054 -21.20 30.18 17.09
N SER A 1055 -22.16 29.26 16.92
CA SER A 1055 -22.91 29.04 15.68
C SER A 1055 -23.29 30.36 14.99
N PRO A 1056 -23.06 30.52 13.67
CA PRO A 1056 -22.56 29.53 12.70
C PRO A 1056 -21.01 29.44 12.60
N ILE A 1057 -20.26 29.95 13.57
CA ILE A 1057 -18.78 29.93 13.58
C ILE A 1057 -18.24 28.61 14.17
N SER A 1058 -17.24 28.04 13.50
CA SER A 1058 -16.55 26.80 13.88
C SER A 1058 -15.18 27.07 14.51
N ALA A 1059 -14.59 26.06 15.18
CA ALA A 1059 -13.20 26.10 15.63
C ALA A 1059 -12.20 26.28 14.46
N TYR A 1060 -12.56 25.85 13.24
CA TYR A 1060 -11.77 26.04 12.03
C TYR A 1060 -11.74 27.52 11.60
N ASP A 1061 -12.89 28.20 11.60
CA ASP A 1061 -12.99 29.63 11.27
C ASP A 1061 -12.12 30.49 12.23
N ILE A 1062 -12.09 30.13 13.52
CA ILE A 1062 -11.23 30.80 14.52
C ILE A 1062 -9.75 30.52 14.23
N CYS A 1063 -9.38 29.31 13.80
CA CYS A 1063 -8.00 29.00 13.41
C CYS A 1063 -7.55 29.74 12.14
N LEU A 1064 -8.47 30.09 11.22
CA LEU A 1064 -8.16 30.99 10.10
C LEU A 1064 -7.81 32.40 10.60
N LYS A 1065 -8.50 32.92 11.62
CA LYS A 1065 -8.17 34.23 12.22
C LYS A 1065 -6.90 34.21 13.07
N LEU A 1066 -6.59 33.09 13.75
CA LEU A 1066 -5.26 32.87 14.33
C LEU A 1066 -4.17 32.92 13.24
N LYS A 1067 -4.38 32.25 12.10
CA LYS A 1067 -3.46 32.29 10.94
C LYS A 1067 -3.30 33.70 10.36
N GLU A 1068 -4.37 34.49 10.26
CA GLU A 1068 -4.27 35.92 9.89
C GLU A 1068 -3.36 36.69 10.86
N ARG A 1069 -3.47 36.43 12.16
CA ARG A 1069 -2.66 37.03 13.24
C ARG A 1069 -1.28 36.41 13.46
N GLY A 1070 -0.88 35.42 12.66
CA GLY A 1070 0.46 34.83 12.72
C GLY A 1070 0.60 33.59 13.62
N VAL A 1071 -0.48 32.97 14.06
CA VAL A 1071 -0.45 31.79 14.93
C VAL A 1071 -1.11 30.59 14.24
N LEU A 1072 -0.39 29.46 14.15
CA LEU A 1072 -0.86 28.26 13.45
C LEU A 1072 -1.31 27.19 14.45
N ALA A 1073 -2.61 27.20 14.72
CA ALA A 1073 -3.33 26.12 15.38
C ALA A 1073 -4.22 25.38 14.35
N LYS A 1074 -4.66 24.16 14.68
CA LYS A 1074 -5.67 23.43 13.91
C LYS A 1074 -6.69 22.80 14.88
N PRO A 1075 -8.00 22.83 14.57
CA PRO A 1075 -8.97 22.14 15.39
C PRO A 1075 -8.87 20.61 15.24
N THR A 1076 -9.40 19.93 16.24
CA THR A 1076 -9.89 18.56 16.13
C THR A 1076 -11.38 18.54 16.47
N HIS A 1077 -12.16 17.84 15.66
CA HIS A 1077 -13.63 18.01 15.58
C HIS A 1077 -14.02 19.49 15.35
N ASP A 1078 -15.31 19.83 15.45
CA ASP A 1078 -15.78 21.18 15.12
C ASP A 1078 -15.54 22.25 16.20
N THR A 1079 -15.17 21.81 17.42
CA THR A 1079 -15.24 22.63 18.65
C THR A 1079 -13.94 22.73 19.45
N ILE A 1080 -12.90 21.94 19.17
CA ILE A 1080 -11.72 21.86 20.04
C ILE A 1080 -10.47 22.36 19.31
N ILE A 1081 -9.90 23.49 19.76
CA ILE A 1081 -8.64 24.03 19.24
C ILE A 1081 -7.48 23.44 20.04
N ARG A 1082 -6.52 22.81 19.36
CA ARG A 1082 -5.31 22.30 20.00
C ARG A 1082 -4.19 23.34 19.96
N LEU A 1083 -3.51 23.49 21.10
CA LEU A 1083 -2.43 24.45 21.33
C LEU A 1083 -1.23 23.70 21.89
N THR A 1084 -0.48 23.11 20.97
CA THR A 1084 0.64 22.18 21.20
C THR A 1084 1.91 22.68 20.49
N PRO A 1085 2.52 23.80 20.91
CA PRO A 1085 3.73 24.36 20.29
C PRO A 1085 4.99 23.55 20.60
N PRO A 1086 6.12 23.74 19.88
CA PRO A 1086 7.38 23.06 20.18
C PRO A 1086 7.85 23.35 21.61
N LEU A 1087 8.47 22.38 22.29
CA LEU A 1087 8.86 22.52 23.70
C LEU A 1087 9.97 23.57 23.90
N SER A 1088 10.68 23.91 22.83
CA SER A 1088 11.65 25.01 22.77
C SER A 1088 11.02 26.41 22.82
N ILE A 1089 9.70 26.57 22.64
CA ILE A 1089 9.00 27.86 22.61
C ILE A 1089 9.33 28.74 23.83
N SER A 1090 9.45 30.04 23.64
CA SER A 1090 9.71 31.03 24.69
C SER A 1090 8.44 31.55 25.37
N LEU A 1091 8.61 32.20 26.53
CA LEU A 1091 7.52 32.85 27.25
C LEU A 1091 6.85 33.97 26.41
N GLU A 1092 7.64 34.72 25.65
CA GLU A 1092 7.16 35.80 24.78
C GLU A 1092 6.26 35.24 23.66
N GLU A 1093 6.64 34.13 23.03
CA GLU A 1093 5.86 33.45 21.99
C GLU A 1093 4.60 32.76 22.57
N VAL A 1094 4.64 32.27 23.82
CA VAL A 1094 3.46 31.77 24.54
C VAL A 1094 2.47 32.91 24.81
N GLN A 1095 2.95 34.09 25.18
CA GLN A 1095 2.14 35.29 25.39
C GLN A 1095 1.58 35.83 24.07
N GLU A 1096 2.35 35.83 22.98
CA GLU A 1096 1.89 36.19 21.63
C GLU A 1096 0.79 35.22 21.15
N GLY A 1097 1.00 33.91 21.30
CA GLY A 1097 0.02 32.88 20.94
C GLY A 1097 -1.30 32.97 21.70
N SER A 1098 -1.24 33.16 23.02
CA SER A 1098 -2.43 33.33 23.85
C SER A 1098 -3.13 34.67 23.60
N LYS A 1099 -2.38 35.77 23.44
CA LYS A 1099 -2.96 37.06 23.04
C LYS A 1099 -3.68 36.96 21.70
N ALA A 1100 -3.10 36.31 20.69
CA ALA A 1100 -3.75 36.17 19.38
C ALA A 1100 -5.14 35.52 19.50
N LEU A 1101 -5.33 34.52 20.38
CA LEU A 1101 -6.65 33.94 20.64
C LEU A 1101 -7.59 34.95 21.31
N SER A 1102 -7.12 35.70 22.30
CA SER A 1102 -7.91 36.77 22.95
C SER A 1102 -8.39 37.81 21.93
N ASP A 1103 -7.47 38.33 21.11
CA ASP A 1103 -7.80 39.34 20.10
C ASP A 1103 -8.80 38.81 19.04
N VAL A 1104 -8.77 37.51 18.68
CA VAL A 1104 -9.77 36.93 17.77
C VAL A 1104 -11.16 36.93 18.40
N LEU A 1105 -11.27 36.50 19.67
CA LEU A 1105 -12.53 36.44 20.40
C LEU A 1105 -13.10 37.86 20.66
N GLU A 1106 -12.24 38.84 20.93
CA GLU A 1106 -12.64 40.22 21.20
C GLU A 1106 -13.00 41.00 19.93
N HIS A 1107 -12.18 40.89 18.87
CA HIS A 1107 -12.25 41.82 17.74
C HIS A 1107 -12.77 41.21 16.44
N ASP A 1108 -12.64 39.90 16.22
CA ASP A 1108 -12.93 39.29 14.91
C ASP A 1108 -14.20 38.42 14.94
N LEU A 1109 -14.40 37.65 16.01
CA LEU A 1109 -15.62 36.88 16.23
C LEU A 1109 -16.91 37.73 16.13
N PRO A 1110 -17.00 38.96 16.70
CA PRO A 1110 -18.20 39.80 16.56
C PRO A 1110 -18.41 40.43 15.16
N LYS A 1111 -17.46 40.25 14.23
CA LYS A 1111 -17.62 40.57 12.80
C LYS A 1111 -18.10 39.32 12.05
N MET A 1112 -17.42 38.19 12.27
CA MET A 1112 -17.73 36.90 11.65
C MET A 1112 -19.19 36.47 11.91
N GLN A 1113 -19.69 36.66 13.13
CA GLN A 1113 -21.10 36.40 13.50
C GLN A 1113 -22.13 37.31 12.80
N LYS A 1114 -21.71 38.38 12.11
CA LYS A 1114 -22.57 39.26 11.31
C LYS A 1114 -22.46 38.98 9.80
N GLU A 1115 -21.31 38.45 9.37
CA GLU A 1115 -20.99 38.19 7.96
C GLU A 1115 -21.47 36.80 7.49
N LYS A 1116 -21.54 35.82 8.41
CA LYS A 1116 -21.92 34.44 8.12
C LYS A 1116 -23.39 34.20 8.53
N PRO A 1117 -24.34 34.01 7.58
CA PRO A 1117 -25.74 33.79 7.92
C PRO A 1117 -26.00 32.40 8.53
N GLU A 1118 -27.13 32.24 9.22
CA GLU A 1118 -27.60 30.97 9.77
C GLU A 1118 -28.02 29.96 8.68
N ASN A 1119 -27.04 29.34 8.01
CA ASN A 1119 -27.26 28.12 7.24
C ASN A 1119 -27.13 26.90 8.15
N THR A 1120 -28.09 25.97 8.03
CA THR A 1120 -28.20 24.79 8.90
C THR A 1120 -26.98 23.89 8.79
N SER A 1121 -26.21 23.77 9.88
CA SER A 1121 -25.19 22.72 10.00
C SER A 1121 -25.87 21.36 10.16
N SER A 1122 -25.57 20.42 9.27
CA SER A 1122 -25.94 19.02 9.44
C SER A 1122 -25.10 18.43 10.56
N THR A 1123 -25.65 18.33 11.78
CA THR A 1123 -25.01 17.60 12.87
C THR A 1123 -24.91 16.12 12.51
N ALA A 1124 -23.73 15.69 12.06
CA ALA A 1124 -23.40 14.28 11.98
C ALA A 1124 -23.56 13.65 13.38
N SER A 1125 -24.06 12.43 13.44
CA SER A 1125 -24.21 11.74 14.73
C SER A 1125 -22.83 11.39 15.28
N ASN A 1126 -22.49 11.96 16.45
CA ASN A 1126 -21.31 11.59 17.24
C ASN A 1126 -21.46 10.21 17.91
N ILE A 1127 -22.60 9.54 17.73
CA ILE A 1127 -22.81 8.17 18.19
C ILE A 1127 -22.06 7.22 17.24
N CYS A 1128 -21.20 6.36 17.80
CA CYS A 1128 -20.52 5.34 17.02
C CYS A 1128 -21.52 4.31 16.48
N ASP A 1129 -21.54 4.11 15.16
CA ASP A 1129 -22.45 3.19 14.46
C ASP A 1129 -22.27 1.71 14.94
N ARG A 1130 -21.18 1.40 15.65
CA ARG A 1130 -20.78 0.04 16.05
C ARG A 1130 -20.97 -0.29 17.53
N CYS A 1131 -20.95 0.70 18.44
CA CYS A 1131 -21.12 0.48 19.88
C CYS A 1131 -22.23 1.33 20.53
N GLY A 1132 -22.83 2.28 19.81
CA GLY A 1132 -23.93 3.09 20.33
C GLY A 1132 -23.55 4.14 21.38
N GLN A 1133 -22.26 4.23 21.76
CA GLN A 1133 -21.74 5.28 22.63
C GLN A 1133 -21.54 6.59 21.87
N ASN A 1134 -21.84 7.72 22.54
CA ASN A 1134 -21.57 9.06 22.04
C ASN A 1134 -20.09 9.40 22.28
N LEU A 1135 -19.34 9.70 21.22
CA LEU A 1135 -17.88 9.81 21.24
C LEU A 1135 -17.31 10.92 22.15
N TYR A 1136 -18.10 11.97 22.43
CA TYR A 1136 -17.59 13.22 23.03
C TYR A 1136 -18.50 13.81 24.12
N ASP A 1137 -19.34 13.00 24.75
CA ASP A 1137 -20.41 13.47 25.65
C ASP A 1137 -20.23 12.93 27.07
N SER A 1138 -19.26 13.51 27.79
CA SER A 1138 -18.93 13.21 29.18
C SER A 1138 -19.94 13.81 30.18
N THR A 1139 -21.23 13.54 29.96
CA THR A 1139 -22.26 13.78 30.98
C THR A 1139 -22.14 12.74 32.09
N HIS A 1140 -21.47 13.12 33.18
CA HIS A 1140 -21.57 12.40 34.45
C HIS A 1140 -23.04 12.32 34.86
N ASN A 1141 -23.60 11.11 34.93
CA ASN A 1141 -24.84 10.86 35.66
C ASN A 1141 -24.50 10.78 37.15
N ASP A 1142 -24.77 11.86 37.89
CA ASP A 1142 -24.76 11.86 39.36
C ASP A 1142 -25.94 11.03 39.91
N HIS A 1143 -25.77 9.71 40.04
CA HIS A 1143 -26.70 8.76 40.68
C HIS A 1143 -25.96 7.69 41.50
#